data_AF-A0A5J9U9D8-F1
#
_entry.id   AF-A0A5J9U9D8-F1
#
_cell.length_a   1.000
_cell.length_b   1.000
_cell.length_c   1.000
_cell.angle_alpha   90.00
_cell.angle_beta   90.00
_cell.angle_gamma   90.00
#
_symmetry.space_group_name_H-M   'P 1'
#
loop_
_entity.id
_entity.type
_entity.pdbx_description
1 polymer ?
#
loop_
_entity_poly.entity_id
_entity_poly.type
_entity_poly.pdbx_seq_one_letter_code
_entity_poly.pdbx_strand_id
1 'polypeptide(L)'
;MASQAQRPPPPPPHLRPRLHASPLFSPRAPRCRGGRSRLLSALPSPSPSPPSRSQLASSTARLEREPGPAPSYEEQQPPPPPRRDPALAAEIARLSAIRTQLRGARTHVDKLRALDAEPRVAAFFGEESSGGVLGALEAREVLLLKCLVAAGQEHVLGDELDWSGFGHHEHHRNGVNGGSALREALYSLASLVGKWSSEGVVGGETGSGEMELLRSLLKFLGDMEEFYDCIGGIIGYQIMALELLSASKDRMHRPSKDKFVDFHVPDGLNLLEDTAYASQAALWGIEGLPELGEIYPIGGAGDRLGLANSETGESLPAALLPYCGRSLLEGLIRDLQAREFLHFKIFGNQCITPVAIMTSSVKNNHEHIVGICERLDWFGRGRENFRLFEQPLVPVVNAEDGKWLISKTLFPVGKPGGHGAIWKLACDRGIFKWFHRCGRKGATVRQVSNVVAATDLTLMALAGIGLRCNKKLGFASCERRPGATEGVNVLIEKQNQDGLWSYGISCIEYTEFEKYGIPEPTVVTGRSQVSYPANTNILYVDLQAVEEIGSRKNASCLPGMVLNLKKAVSYVDHLGFECSAAGGRLECTMQNIADNFVNKYNYRCSKGIESELDTFIVYNERKRVTSSAKRKLKSEDRSLHQTPEGSLLDIMRNARDLLSSCSIEVPMVKDNSEYLRSGPPFLIFLHPALGPFWDIIRQKFIGGSISEGSELQIEVAEFLWKDVELDGSLIIQADNVMGSTKRNENGEHMLHYGARCGRCRLQHVKIMNEGINWVSPNNVYWKHDVERSESVKIILHGNAEFEAKDVVLKGNHIFEVPDGHRMRIIQDKAGFDIKLDPISVEMMDSGTWYWKYTVDGVHVKLNMVEL
;
A
#
# COMPACT_ATOMS: atom_id res chain seq x y z
N MET A 1 25.03 48.75 12.52
CA MET A 1 25.72 49.37 11.37
C MET A 1 27.21 49.38 11.63
N ALA A 2 28.00 48.66 10.82
CA ALA A 2 29.44 48.85 10.70
C ALA A 2 29.83 48.27 9.34
N SER A 3 30.26 49.10 8.41
CA SER A 3 30.68 48.70 7.06
C SER A 3 32.20 48.68 6.98
N GLN A 4 32.76 47.70 6.27
CA GLN A 4 33.71 48.00 5.19
C GLN A 4 33.86 46.78 4.27
N ALA A 5 33.97 47.05 2.98
CA ALA A 5 34.06 46.04 1.94
C ALA A 5 35.52 45.89 1.46
N GLN A 6 35.88 44.70 1.00
CA GLN A 6 37.06 44.48 0.17
C GLN A 6 36.65 43.78 -1.13
N ARG A 7 37.36 44.12 -2.21
CA ARG A 7 37.24 43.55 -3.58
C ARG A 7 38.65 43.13 -4.06
N PRO A 8 38.76 42.37 -5.17
CA PRO A 8 39.52 41.11 -5.16
C PRO A 8 40.90 41.17 -5.84
N PRO A 9 41.70 40.07 -5.76
CA PRO A 9 42.85 39.82 -6.62
C PRO A 9 42.49 39.02 -7.92
N PRO A 10 43.34 39.08 -8.98
CA PRO A 10 43.11 38.48 -10.31
C PRO A 10 43.88 37.12 -10.56
N PRO A 11 43.63 36.41 -11.69
CA PRO A 11 44.27 35.11 -12.06
C PRO A 11 45.59 35.28 -12.86
N PRO A 12 46.46 34.25 -13.06
CA PRO A 12 46.37 33.28 -14.21
C PRO A 12 47.15 31.94 -13.92
N PRO A 13 47.77 31.18 -14.87
CA PRO A 13 47.59 30.93 -16.32
C PRO A 13 47.46 29.43 -16.73
N HIS A 14 47.25 29.14 -18.03
CA HIS A 14 47.41 27.80 -18.65
C HIS A 14 48.83 27.53 -19.16
N LEU A 15 49.26 26.26 -19.27
CA LEU A 15 50.20 25.74 -20.29
C LEU A 15 50.20 24.19 -20.40
N ARG A 16 50.20 23.65 -21.63
CA ARG A 16 50.58 22.25 -22.00
C ARG A 16 51.95 22.29 -22.70
N PRO A 17 52.80 21.24 -22.66
CA PRO A 17 52.85 20.31 -23.82
C PRO A 17 53.45 18.88 -23.60
N ARG A 18 53.05 17.90 -24.45
CA ARG A 18 53.85 16.77 -25.04
C ARG A 18 54.56 15.75 -24.09
N LEU A 19 54.99 14.53 -24.49
CA LEU A 19 54.61 13.48 -25.48
C LEU A 19 55.40 12.18 -25.13
N HIS A 20 55.20 11.07 -25.86
CA HIS A 20 55.89 9.76 -25.78
C HIS A 20 55.42 8.81 -24.66
N ALA A 21 55.38 7.47 -24.83
CA ALA A 21 55.28 6.62 -26.04
C ALA A 21 54.79 5.20 -25.63
N SER A 22 54.24 4.43 -26.57
CA SER A 22 53.76 3.05 -26.35
C SER A 22 54.92 2.02 -26.20
N PRO A 23 54.68 0.75 -25.80
CA PRO A 23 54.14 -0.24 -26.75
C PRO A 23 53.18 -1.33 -26.20
N LEU A 24 52.33 -1.82 -27.11
CA LEU A 24 51.90 -3.21 -27.36
C LEU A 24 51.97 -4.26 -26.22
N PHE A 25 50.87 -4.99 -25.99
CA PHE A 25 50.74 -6.41 -26.40
C PHE A 25 49.31 -6.94 -26.19
N SER A 26 48.82 -7.74 -27.14
CA SER A 26 47.58 -8.54 -27.00
C SER A 26 47.91 -10.02 -26.77
N PRO A 27 47.01 -10.75 -26.08
CA PRO A 27 46.70 -12.13 -26.43
C PRO A 27 45.19 -12.26 -26.72
N ARG A 28 44.76 -12.44 -27.97
CA ARG A 28 44.56 -13.74 -28.64
C ARG A 28 43.78 -14.77 -27.79
N ALA A 29 42.52 -14.96 -28.16
CA ALA A 29 41.75 -16.16 -27.84
C ALA A 29 42.29 -17.40 -28.58
N PRO A 30 42.19 -18.61 -28.01
CA PRO A 30 42.41 -19.86 -28.74
C PRO A 30 41.10 -20.31 -29.44
N ARG A 31 41.14 -20.44 -30.76
CA ARG A 31 40.21 -21.30 -31.51
C ARG A 31 40.89 -22.65 -31.71
N CYS A 32 40.28 -23.73 -31.24
CA CYS A 32 40.51 -25.08 -31.78
C CYS A 32 39.23 -25.59 -32.43
N ARG A 33 39.38 -26.18 -33.62
CA ARG A 33 38.29 -26.72 -34.45
C ARG A 33 38.11 -28.21 -34.19
N GLY A 34 36.88 -28.68 -34.38
CA GLY A 34 36.62 -29.89 -35.16
C GLY A 34 36.55 -31.21 -34.39
N GLY A 35 35.32 -31.70 -34.20
CA GLY A 35 35.05 -33.07 -33.74
C GLY A 35 33.59 -33.43 -34.00
N ARG A 36 33.28 -33.95 -35.20
CA ARG A 36 31.98 -34.61 -35.43
C ARG A 36 32.02 -35.98 -34.75
N SER A 37 31.05 -36.26 -33.88
CA SER A 37 30.55 -37.63 -33.73
C SER A 37 29.04 -37.62 -33.51
N ARG A 38 28.40 -38.72 -33.89
CA ARG A 38 26.95 -38.95 -33.84
C ARG A 38 26.57 -39.74 -32.58
N LEU A 39 25.31 -39.63 -32.19
CA LEU A 39 24.50 -40.65 -31.50
C LEU A 39 25.04 -41.19 -30.15
N LEU A 40 24.24 -41.03 -29.09
CA LEU A 40 23.39 -42.13 -28.64
C LEU A 40 22.33 -41.65 -27.63
N SER A 41 21.08 -42.03 -27.89
CA SER A 41 19.92 -41.85 -27.04
C SER A 41 19.64 -43.13 -26.24
N ALA A 42 19.51 -43.03 -24.91
CA ALA A 42 18.86 -43.98 -23.98
C ALA A 42 19.28 -43.60 -22.54
N LEU A 43 18.56 -43.84 -21.43
CA LEU A 43 17.21 -44.28 -21.02
C LEU A 43 17.21 -44.17 -19.45
N PRO A 44 16.14 -44.47 -18.67
CA PRO A 44 14.70 -44.49 -18.96
C PRO A 44 13.86 -43.61 -18.00
N SER A 45 12.62 -43.30 -18.40
CA SER A 45 11.55 -42.90 -17.47
C SER A 45 10.79 -44.15 -16.95
N PRO A 46 10.33 -44.19 -15.68
CA PRO A 46 9.46 -45.28 -15.21
C PRO A 46 8.04 -45.13 -15.78
N SER A 47 7.48 -46.23 -16.30
CA SER A 47 6.10 -46.28 -16.81
C SER A 47 5.12 -46.78 -15.74
N PRO A 48 3.87 -46.29 -15.68
CA PRO A 48 2.84 -46.85 -14.81
C PRO A 48 2.12 -48.05 -15.43
N SER A 49 1.84 -49.07 -14.60
CA SER A 49 1.09 -50.28 -14.97
C SER A 49 -0.44 -50.06 -14.97
N PRO A 50 -1.24 -50.89 -15.69
CA PRO A 50 -2.66 -50.62 -15.95
C PRO A 50 -3.60 -51.10 -14.83
N PRO A 51 -4.81 -50.53 -14.70
CA PRO A 51 -5.83 -51.03 -13.79
C PRO A 51 -6.58 -52.24 -14.36
N SER A 52 -6.76 -53.26 -13.53
CA SER A 52 -7.47 -54.50 -13.86
C SER A 52 -8.97 -54.28 -14.09
N ARG A 53 -9.54 -54.97 -15.09
CA ARG A 53 -10.98 -55.20 -15.18
C ARG A 53 -11.44 -56.14 -14.08
N SER A 54 -12.53 -55.79 -13.39
CA SER A 54 -13.47 -56.75 -12.85
C SER A 54 -14.85 -56.48 -13.47
N GLN A 55 -15.39 -57.46 -14.18
CA GLN A 55 -16.78 -57.46 -14.64
C GLN A 55 -17.63 -58.18 -13.60
N LEU A 56 -18.83 -57.68 -13.36
CA LEU A 56 -19.96 -58.48 -12.91
C LEU A 56 -21.24 -57.95 -13.57
N ALA A 57 -21.99 -58.86 -14.20
CA ALA A 57 -23.30 -58.61 -14.80
C ALA A 57 -24.38 -58.54 -13.69
N SER A 58 -25.68 -58.26 -13.89
CA SER A 58 -26.56 -58.07 -15.06
C SER A 58 -27.77 -57.19 -14.60
N SER A 59 -28.91 -56.97 -15.27
CA SER A 59 -29.53 -57.43 -16.53
C SER A 59 -30.70 -56.47 -16.90
N THR A 60 -31.12 -56.44 -18.19
CA THR A 60 -32.49 -56.10 -18.67
C THR A 60 -33.09 -54.70 -18.35
N ALA A 61 -33.90 -54.05 -19.20
CA ALA A 61 -34.45 -54.40 -20.52
C ALA A 61 -34.55 -53.17 -21.44
N ARG A 62 -34.61 -53.39 -22.76
CA ARG A 62 -35.09 -52.39 -23.73
C ARG A 62 -36.61 -52.31 -23.69
N LEU A 63 -37.15 -51.11 -23.92
CA LEU A 63 -38.47 -50.92 -24.51
C LEU A 63 -38.32 -49.94 -25.67
N GLU A 64 -38.66 -50.39 -26.87
CA GLU A 64 -38.64 -49.59 -28.10
C GLU A 64 -39.96 -48.82 -28.23
N ARG A 65 -39.91 -47.60 -28.76
CA ARG A 65 -41.05 -46.94 -29.43
C ARG A 65 -40.56 -46.02 -30.54
N GLU A 66 -41.38 -45.94 -31.57
CA GLU A 66 -41.07 -45.48 -32.93
C GLU A 66 -40.92 -43.94 -33.11
N PRO A 67 -40.35 -43.49 -34.25
CA PRO A 67 -39.98 -42.08 -34.46
C PRO A 67 -41.16 -41.18 -34.86
N GLY A 68 -41.25 -40.00 -34.23
CA GLY A 68 -42.10 -38.88 -34.64
C GLY A 68 -41.37 -37.90 -35.58
N PRO A 69 -42.10 -37.09 -36.37
CA PRO A 69 -41.52 -36.24 -37.42
C PRO A 69 -40.75 -35.04 -36.87
N ALA A 70 -39.72 -34.62 -37.61
CA ALA A 70 -38.90 -33.46 -37.27
C ALA A 70 -39.69 -32.13 -37.44
N PRO A 71 -39.65 -31.21 -36.47
CA PRO A 71 -40.06 -29.83 -36.68
C PRO A 71 -38.97 -29.08 -37.46
N SER A 72 -39.41 -28.17 -38.33
CA SER A 72 -38.58 -27.33 -39.19
C SER A 72 -37.66 -26.38 -38.41
N TYR A 73 -36.47 -26.15 -38.95
CA TYR A 73 -35.57 -25.09 -38.51
C TYR A 73 -36.20 -23.71 -38.78
N GLU A 74 -36.68 -23.03 -37.74
CA GLU A 74 -36.82 -21.57 -37.78
C GLU A 74 -35.44 -20.96 -37.48
N GLU A 75 -34.97 -20.08 -38.37
CA GLU A 75 -33.82 -19.23 -38.08
C GLU A 75 -34.17 -18.27 -36.93
N GLN A 76 -33.76 -18.63 -35.72
CA GLN A 76 -33.79 -17.70 -34.60
C GLN A 76 -32.87 -16.53 -34.93
N GLN A 77 -33.47 -15.40 -35.28
CA GLN A 77 -32.75 -14.13 -35.40
C GLN A 77 -31.89 -13.90 -34.15
N PRO A 78 -30.66 -13.38 -34.30
CA PRO A 78 -29.85 -13.03 -33.13
C PRO A 78 -30.64 -12.06 -32.26
N PRO A 79 -30.65 -12.25 -30.92
CA PRO A 79 -31.39 -11.36 -30.04
C PRO A 79 -30.94 -9.92 -30.26
N PRO A 80 -31.87 -8.95 -30.31
CA PRO A 80 -31.52 -7.56 -30.54
C PRO A 80 -30.52 -7.08 -29.48
N PRO A 81 -29.56 -6.20 -29.85
CA PRO A 81 -28.59 -5.68 -28.89
C PRO A 81 -29.31 -5.02 -27.69
N PRO A 82 -28.73 -5.10 -26.47
CA PRO A 82 -29.34 -4.51 -25.29
C PRO A 82 -29.61 -3.02 -25.53
N ARG A 83 -30.82 -2.58 -25.23
CA ARG A 83 -31.18 -1.16 -25.30
C ARG A 83 -30.51 -0.44 -24.14
N ARG A 84 -29.30 0.07 -24.37
CA ARG A 84 -28.74 1.16 -23.56
C ARG A 84 -29.80 2.25 -23.43
N ASP A 85 -29.89 2.85 -22.24
CA ASP A 85 -30.74 4.01 -22.01
C ASP A 85 -30.40 5.10 -23.06
N PRO A 86 -31.34 5.46 -23.96
CA PRO A 86 -31.07 6.40 -25.03
C PRO A 86 -30.68 7.79 -24.52
N ALA A 87 -31.19 8.21 -23.36
CA ALA A 87 -30.87 9.50 -22.75
C ALA A 87 -29.41 9.50 -22.23
N LEU A 88 -29.02 8.45 -21.52
CA LEU A 88 -27.65 8.27 -21.03
C LEU A 88 -26.63 8.18 -22.18
N ALA A 89 -26.97 7.45 -23.25
CA ALA A 89 -26.13 7.34 -24.43
C ALA A 89 -25.98 8.68 -25.17
N ALA A 90 -27.05 9.46 -25.28
CA ALA A 90 -27.02 10.81 -25.86
C ALA A 90 -26.18 11.78 -25.02
N GLU A 91 -26.28 11.73 -23.68
CA GLU A 91 -25.49 12.57 -22.78
C GLU A 91 -23.99 12.23 -22.86
N ILE A 92 -23.61 10.94 -22.89
CA ILE A 92 -22.22 10.51 -23.11
C ILE A 92 -21.68 10.99 -24.46
N ALA A 93 -22.52 10.99 -25.51
CA ALA A 93 -22.15 11.50 -26.83
C ALA A 93 -21.95 13.03 -26.82
N ARG A 94 -22.86 13.79 -26.18
CA ARG A 94 -22.74 15.25 -26.00
C ARG A 94 -21.46 15.61 -25.25
N LEU A 95 -21.23 14.97 -24.10
CA LEU A 95 -20.01 15.17 -23.30
C LEU A 95 -18.73 14.79 -24.08
N SER A 96 -18.78 13.74 -24.89
CA SER A 96 -17.64 13.36 -25.75
C SER A 96 -17.35 14.37 -26.86
N ALA A 97 -18.38 15.02 -27.41
CA ALA A 97 -18.22 16.10 -28.38
C ALA A 97 -17.54 17.33 -27.76
N ILE A 98 -18.06 17.85 -26.63
CA ILE A 98 -17.44 18.99 -25.94
C ILE A 98 -16.04 18.67 -25.43
N ARG A 99 -15.77 17.45 -24.92
CA ARG A 99 -14.40 17.00 -24.58
C ARG A 99 -13.46 17.06 -25.79
N THR A 100 -13.95 16.71 -26.97
CA THR A 100 -13.15 16.74 -28.21
C THR A 100 -12.84 18.17 -28.63
N GLN A 101 -13.82 19.09 -28.54
CA GLN A 101 -13.61 20.52 -28.77
C GLN A 101 -12.61 21.13 -27.77
N LEU A 102 -12.77 20.85 -26.47
CA LEU A 102 -11.88 21.30 -25.40
C LEU A 102 -10.43 20.78 -25.54
N ARG A 103 -10.25 19.58 -26.11
CA ARG A 103 -8.93 19.03 -26.44
C ARG A 103 -8.32 19.63 -27.72
N GLY A 104 -9.14 20.10 -28.65
CA GLY A 104 -8.70 20.81 -29.86
C GLY A 104 -8.37 22.29 -29.65
N ALA A 105 -8.94 22.90 -28.61
CA ALA A 105 -8.71 24.29 -28.23
C ALA A 105 -7.23 24.54 -27.83
N ARG A 106 -6.62 25.57 -28.42
CA ARG A 106 -5.19 25.89 -28.22
C ARG A 106 -4.93 26.89 -27.09
N THR A 107 -5.93 27.68 -26.72
CA THR A 107 -5.84 28.69 -25.67
C THR A 107 -6.97 28.55 -24.65
N HIS A 108 -6.81 29.14 -23.47
CA HIS A 108 -7.89 29.24 -22.48
C HIS A 108 -9.12 29.99 -23.03
N VAL A 109 -8.90 31.01 -23.89
CA VAL A 109 -9.98 31.76 -24.56
C VAL A 109 -10.76 30.86 -25.53
N ASP A 110 -10.08 29.97 -26.27
CA ASP A 110 -10.76 29.04 -27.17
C ASP A 110 -11.56 27.98 -26.39
N LYS A 111 -11.04 27.51 -25.23
CA LYS A 111 -11.79 26.62 -24.34
C LYS A 111 -13.05 27.29 -23.78
N LEU A 112 -12.92 28.54 -23.31
CA LEU A 112 -14.06 29.33 -22.84
C LEU A 112 -15.09 29.52 -23.97
N ARG A 113 -14.68 29.92 -25.17
CA ARG A 113 -15.58 30.05 -26.33
C ARG A 113 -16.29 28.74 -26.70
N ALA A 114 -15.62 27.59 -26.57
CA ALA A 114 -16.24 26.28 -26.79
C ALA A 114 -17.28 25.94 -25.72
N LEU A 115 -17.05 26.33 -24.47
CA LEU A 115 -18.02 26.18 -23.37
C LEU A 115 -19.19 27.16 -23.53
N ASP A 116 -18.93 28.41 -23.90
CA ASP A 116 -19.98 29.42 -24.14
C ASP A 116 -20.90 29.06 -25.33
N ALA A 117 -20.40 28.27 -26.29
CA ALA A 117 -21.21 27.69 -27.36
C ALA A 117 -21.94 26.39 -26.96
N GLU A 118 -21.76 25.88 -25.74
CA GLU A 118 -22.41 24.67 -25.25
C GLU A 118 -23.82 25.02 -24.71
N PRO A 119 -24.91 24.43 -25.23
CA PRO A 119 -26.27 24.88 -24.92
C PRO A 119 -26.65 24.91 -23.43
N ARG A 120 -26.14 24.00 -22.59
CA ARG A 120 -26.45 23.98 -21.15
C ARG A 120 -25.71 25.10 -20.42
N VAL A 121 -24.46 25.38 -20.82
CA VAL A 121 -23.67 26.50 -20.30
C VAL A 121 -24.29 27.85 -20.71
N ALA A 122 -24.67 27.99 -21.98
CA ALA A 122 -25.32 29.20 -22.49
C ALA A 122 -26.68 29.46 -21.81
N ALA A 123 -27.49 28.42 -21.58
CA ALA A 123 -28.76 28.53 -20.87
C ALA A 123 -28.58 28.95 -19.40
N PHE A 124 -27.57 28.42 -18.70
CA PHE A 124 -27.33 28.71 -17.28
C PHE A 124 -26.71 30.10 -17.04
N PHE A 125 -25.70 30.50 -17.85
CA PHE A 125 -24.97 31.75 -17.63
C PHE A 125 -25.45 32.94 -18.48
N GLY A 126 -26.28 32.71 -19.50
CA GLY A 126 -26.76 33.72 -20.46
C GLY A 126 -25.74 34.10 -21.55
N GLU A 127 -26.23 34.72 -22.63
CA GLU A 127 -25.40 35.08 -23.80
C GLU A 127 -24.37 36.20 -23.52
N GLU A 128 -24.57 37.03 -22.48
CA GLU A 128 -23.65 38.12 -22.09
C GLU A 128 -22.62 37.72 -21.00
N SER A 129 -22.27 36.43 -20.91
CA SER A 129 -21.47 35.85 -19.82
C SER A 129 -20.06 36.43 -19.61
N SER A 130 -19.56 37.26 -20.54
CA SER A 130 -18.24 37.90 -20.48
C SER A 130 -18.20 39.28 -19.80
N GLY A 131 -19.36 39.86 -19.43
CA GLY A 131 -19.44 41.18 -18.75
C GLY A 131 -20.20 41.19 -17.41
N GLY A 132 -20.83 40.08 -17.04
CA GLY A 132 -21.73 39.99 -15.88
C GLY A 132 -21.08 39.53 -14.57
N VAL A 133 -21.87 38.86 -13.72
CA VAL A 133 -21.53 38.46 -12.33
C VAL A 133 -20.26 37.60 -12.22
N LEU A 134 -19.88 36.86 -13.27
CA LEU A 134 -18.64 36.08 -13.34
C LEU A 134 -17.36 36.93 -13.51
N GLY A 135 -17.48 38.22 -13.87
CA GLY A 135 -16.33 39.10 -14.14
C GLY A 135 -15.42 39.37 -12.92
N ALA A 136 -15.83 38.92 -11.73
CA ALA A 136 -15.03 38.99 -10.50
C ALA A 136 -14.08 37.78 -10.33
N LEU A 137 -14.17 36.74 -11.19
CA LEU A 137 -13.33 35.54 -11.15
C LEU A 137 -12.23 35.55 -12.23
N GLU A 138 -11.16 34.79 -12.00
CA GLU A 138 -10.14 34.55 -13.03
C GLU A 138 -10.66 33.68 -14.18
N ALA A 139 -10.09 33.83 -15.36
CA ALA A 139 -10.47 33.05 -16.56
C ALA A 139 -10.38 31.52 -16.36
N ARG A 140 -9.49 31.04 -15.48
CA ARG A 140 -9.41 29.60 -15.10
C ARG A 140 -10.59 29.19 -14.23
N GLU A 141 -10.98 30.02 -13.28
CA GLU A 141 -12.11 29.75 -12.37
C GLU A 141 -13.45 29.74 -13.12
N VAL A 142 -13.64 30.70 -14.03
CA VAL A 142 -14.78 30.72 -14.96
C VAL A 142 -14.84 29.44 -15.80
N LEU A 143 -13.70 28.96 -16.30
CA LEU A 143 -13.62 27.72 -17.06
C LEU A 143 -14.03 26.50 -16.21
N LEU A 144 -13.62 26.42 -14.93
CA LEU A 144 -14.01 25.33 -14.04
C LEU A 144 -15.52 25.28 -13.79
N LEU A 145 -16.15 26.43 -13.53
CA LEU A 145 -17.60 26.52 -13.33
C LEU A 145 -18.36 26.19 -14.62
N LYS A 146 -17.90 26.67 -15.78
CA LYS A 146 -18.48 26.32 -17.09
C LYS A 146 -18.31 24.83 -17.41
N CYS A 147 -17.18 24.20 -17.04
CA CYS A 147 -17.00 22.75 -17.16
C CYS A 147 -17.94 21.95 -16.25
N LEU A 148 -18.22 22.43 -15.04
CA LEU A 148 -19.18 21.82 -14.10
C LEU A 148 -20.61 21.83 -14.67
N VAL A 149 -21.07 22.97 -15.19
CA VAL A 149 -22.39 23.08 -15.87
C VAL A 149 -22.42 22.25 -17.15
N ALA A 150 -21.37 22.30 -17.98
CA ALA A 150 -21.28 21.44 -19.17
C ALA A 150 -21.32 19.94 -18.82
N ALA A 151 -20.82 19.53 -17.66
CA ALA A 151 -20.91 18.17 -17.11
C ALA A 151 -22.31 17.81 -16.57
N GLY A 152 -23.28 18.73 -16.57
CA GLY A 152 -24.62 18.51 -16.02
C GLY A 152 -24.69 18.57 -14.51
N GLN A 153 -23.83 19.35 -13.86
CA GLN A 153 -23.71 19.43 -12.41
C GLN A 153 -24.03 20.84 -11.87
N GLU A 154 -24.82 21.60 -12.62
CA GLU A 154 -25.31 22.95 -12.30
C GLU A 154 -25.97 23.06 -10.91
N HIS A 155 -26.64 22.00 -10.43
CA HIS A 155 -27.28 21.95 -9.11
C HIS A 155 -26.30 22.12 -7.93
N VAL A 156 -25.01 21.88 -8.15
CA VAL A 156 -23.95 22.17 -7.15
C VAL A 156 -23.84 23.67 -6.86
N LEU A 157 -24.29 24.53 -7.78
CA LEU A 157 -24.24 26.00 -7.70
C LEU A 157 -25.50 26.63 -7.06
N GLY A 158 -26.54 25.83 -6.82
CA GLY A 158 -27.83 26.25 -6.24
C GLY A 158 -28.95 26.27 -7.27
N ASP A 159 -30.21 26.36 -6.80
CA ASP A 159 -31.40 26.30 -7.64
C ASP A 159 -31.47 27.44 -8.68
N GLU A 160 -32.02 27.12 -9.86
CA GLU A 160 -31.95 27.92 -11.10
C GLU A 160 -32.82 29.19 -11.13
N LEU A 161 -33.42 29.61 -10.01
CA LEU A 161 -34.37 30.71 -9.99
C LEU A 161 -33.63 32.08 -10.04
N ASP A 162 -33.88 32.81 -11.14
CA ASP A 162 -33.41 34.18 -11.46
C ASP A 162 -31.90 34.42 -11.68
N TRP A 163 -31.39 33.86 -12.79
CA TRP A 163 -30.31 34.50 -13.57
C TRP A 163 -30.83 35.57 -14.55
N SER A 164 -32.09 35.46 -15.01
CA SER A 164 -32.75 36.38 -15.95
C SER A 164 -33.26 37.69 -15.30
N GLY A 165 -32.40 38.37 -14.54
CA GLY A 165 -32.75 39.55 -13.74
C GLY A 165 -32.80 40.88 -14.50
N PHE A 166 -33.53 40.98 -15.62
CA PHE A 166 -33.78 42.26 -16.30
C PHE A 166 -35.27 42.45 -16.66
N GLY A 167 -35.93 43.33 -15.90
CA GLY A 167 -37.18 43.98 -16.32
C GLY A 167 -38.48 43.37 -15.81
N HIS A 168 -38.89 43.70 -14.58
CA HIS A 168 -39.99 44.65 -14.37
C HIS A 168 -40.14 45.00 -12.88
N HIS A 169 -40.37 46.28 -12.57
CA HIS A 169 -40.79 46.70 -11.23
C HIS A 169 -42.26 46.29 -11.02
N GLU A 170 -42.53 45.39 -10.08
CA GLU A 170 -43.80 45.43 -9.34
C GLU A 170 -43.64 44.90 -7.91
N HIS A 171 -44.15 45.66 -6.95
CA HIS A 171 -43.96 45.38 -5.52
C HIS A 171 -44.99 44.37 -5.01
N HIS A 172 -44.60 43.10 -4.84
CA HIS A 172 -45.30 42.19 -3.94
C HIS A 172 -44.36 41.64 -2.86
N ARG A 173 -44.59 42.11 -1.62
CA ARG A 173 -43.97 41.58 -0.39
C ARG A 173 -44.54 40.19 -0.08
N ASN A 174 -43.68 39.34 0.49
CA ASN A 174 -43.91 37.99 1.03
C ASN A 174 -43.66 36.83 0.05
N GLY A 175 -42.38 36.65 -0.29
CA GLY A 175 -41.77 35.39 -0.72
C GLY A 175 -40.37 35.31 -0.11
N VAL A 176 -39.87 34.11 0.20
CA VAL A 176 -38.50 33.93 0.70
C VAL A 176 -37.52 34.29 -0.41
N ASN A 177 -36.52 35.13 -0.13
CA ASN A 177 -35.42 35.40 -1.07
C ASN A 177 -34.63 34.09 -1.31
N GLY A 178 -34.89 33.43 -2.42
CA GLY A 178 -34.10 32.31 -2.93
C GLY A 178 -33.17 32.78 -4.03
N GLY A 179 -32.08 33.45 -3.69
CA GLY A 179 -31.00 33.76 -4.62
C GLY A 179 -30.10 32.54 -4.83
N SER A 180 -29.51 32.39 -6.03
CA SER A 180 -28.44 31.41 -6.23
C SER A 180 -27.25 31.75 -5.32
N ALA A 181 -26.81 30.81 -4.49
CA ALA A 181 -25.66 31.01 -3.58
C ALA A 181 -24.36 31.35 -4.33
N LEU A 182 -24.21 30.88 -5.58
CA LEU A 182 -23.12 31.34 -6.44
C LEU A 182 -23.19 32.86 -6.71
N ARG A 183 -24.40 33.40 -6.94
CA ARG A 183 -24.63 34.83 -7.18
C ARG A 183 -24.37 35.65 -5.92
N GLU A 184 -24.76 35.18 -4.75
CA GLU A 184 -24.49 35.83 -3.46
C GLU A 184 -22.99 35.82 -3.10
N ALA A 185 -22.31 34.69 -3.29
CA ALA A 185 -20.85 34.57 -3.16
C ALA A 185 -20.09 35.50 -4.14
N LEU A 186 -20.53 35.58 -5.41
CA LEU A 186 -19.90 36.44 -6.42
C LEU A 186 -20.16 37.93 -6.17
N TYR A 187 -21.36 38.33 -5.73
CA TYR A 187 -21.60 39.71 -5.30
C TYR A 187 -20.77 40.08 -4.07
N SER A 188 -20.62 39.16 -3.11
CA SER A 188 -19.73 39.36 -1.96
C SER A 188 -18.29 39.61 -2.41
N LEU A 189 -17.79 38.82 -3.37
CA LEU A 189 -16.45 38.97 -3.96
C LEU A 189 -16.30 40.30 -4.73
N ALA A 190 -17.27 40.66 -5.57
CA ALA A 190 -17.28 41.95 -6.29
C ALA A 190 -17.32 43.16 -5.33
N SER A 191 -18.06 43.06 -4.22
CA SER A 191 -18.15 44.13 -3.21
C SER A 191 -16.81 44.39 -2.50
N LEU A 192 -15.99 43.35 -2.32
CA LEU A 192 -14.64 43.46 -1.73
C LEU A 192 -13.66 44.11 -2.70
N VAL A 193 -13.70 43.72 -3.98
CA VAL A 193 -12.89 44.36 -5.04
C VAL A 193 -13.25 45.84 -5.19
N GLY A 194 -14.53 46.19 -5.11
CA GLY A 194 -14.99 47.59 -5.11
C GLY A 194 -14.49 48.39 -3.90
N LYS A 195 -14.54 47.81 -2.69
CA LYS A 195 -14.10 48.48 -1.44
C LYS A 195 -12.59 48.78 -1.38
N TRP A 196 -11.75 48.16 -2.20
CA TRP A 196 -10.33 48.56 -2.34
C TRP A 196 -10.13 49.86 -3.14
N SER A 197 -11.20 50.42 -3.73
CA SER A 197 -11.14 51.67 -4.51
C SER A 197 -11.61 52.93 -3.74
N SER A 198 -12.09 52.79 -2.50
CA SER A 198 -12.62 53.92 -1.71
C SER A 198 -12.54 53.65 -0.20
N GLU A 199 -11.94 54.56 0.56
CA GLU A 199 -11.82 54.47 2.03
C GLU A 199 -13.19 54.46 2.74
N GLY A 200 -13.29 53.69 3.85
CA GLY A 200 -14.43 53.74 4.78
C GLY A 200 -15.04 52.37 5.13
N VAL A 201 -14.71 51.84 6.31
CA VAL A 201 -15.21 50.54 6.79
C VAL A 201 -16.45 50.68 7.65
N VAL A 202 -17.57 50.06 7.25
CA VAL A 202 -18.61 49.51 8.16
C VAL A 202 -19.27 48.27 7.54
N GLY A 203 -19.42 47.21 8.34
CA GLY A 203 -20.56 46.25 8.30
C GLY A 203 -20.60 45.16 7.21
N GLY A 204 -20.76 43.89 7.66
CA GLY A 204 -21.18 42.77 6.80
C GLY A 204 -20.62 41.40 7.18
N GLU A 205 -21.07 40.79 8.28
CA GLU A 205 -20.58 39.47 8.74
C GLU A 205 -21.16 38.27 7.97
N THR A 206 -22.20 38.44 7.15
CA THR A 206 -22.88 37.35 6.43
C THR A 206 -22.19 36.90 5.14
N GLY A 207 -21.30 37.71 4.55
CA GLY A 207 -20.71 37.46 3.23
C GLY A 207 -19.40 36.65 3.21
N SER A 208 -18.84 36.27 4.37
CA SER A 208 -17.55 35.54 4.43
C SER A 208 -17.71 34.05 4.09
N GLY A 209 -18.69 33.37 4.69
CA GLY A 209 -18.83 31.92 4.63
C GLY A 209 -19.10 31.37 3.22
N GLU A 210 -19.92 32.05 2.42
CA GLU A 210 -20.17 31.61 1.04
C GLU A 210 -18.97 31.79 0.11
N MET A 211 -18.17 32.84 0.34
CA MET A 211 -16.93 33.05 -0.41
C MET A 211 -15.91 31.95 -0.11
N GLU A 212 -15.82 31.50 1.15
CA GLU A 212 -14.99 30.37 1.56
C GLU A 212 -15.46 29.05 0.91
N LEU A 213 -16.78 28.84 0.80
CA LEU A 213 -17.33 27.70 0.06
C LEU A 213 -17.03 27.78 -1.45
N LEU A 214 -17.19 28.94 -2.08
CA LEU A 214 -16.86 29.13 -3.49
C LEU A 214 -15.37 28.87 -3.77
N ARG A 215 -14.47 29.40 -2.92
CA ARG A 215 -13.03 29.11 -3.02
C ARG A 215 -12.73 27.62 -2.82
N SER A 216 -13.41 26.96 -1.89
CA SER A 216 -13.28 25.52 -1.64
C SER A 216 -13.75 24.69 -2.84
N LEU A 217 -14.87 25.08 -3.48
CA LEU A 217 -15.36 24.47 -4.71
C LEU A 217 -14.37 24.68 -5.86
N LEU A 218 -13.89 25.90 -6.09
CA LEU A 218 -12.94 26.21 -7.16
C LEU A 218 -11.62 25.45 -6.98
N LYS A 219 -11.14 25.27 -5.74
CA LYS A 219 -10.01 24.37 -5.43
C LYS A 219 -10.34 22.92 -5.79
N PHE A 220 -11.48 22.38 -5.34
CA PHE A 220 -11.91 21.01 -5.62
C PHE A 220 -12.01 20.72 -7.13
N LEU A 221 -12.66 21.62 -7.89
CA LEU A 221 -12.75 21.53 -9.35
C LEU A 221 -11.39 21.67 -10.02
N GLY A 222 -10.53 22.56 -9.51
CA GLY A 222 -9.18 22.79 -10.02
C GLY A 222 -8.27 21.57 -9.84
N ASP A 223 -8.34 20.93 -8.68
CA ASP A 223 -7.62 19.68 -8.35
C ASP A 223 -8.10 18.53 -9.25
N MET A 224 -9.42 18.43 -9.53
CA MET A 224 -9.98 17.46 -10.47
C MET A 224 -9.57 17.68 -11.92
N GLU A 225 -9.70 18.91 -12.44
CA GLU A 225 -9.40 19.25 -13.83
C GLU A 225 -7.93 18.98 -14.18
N GLU A 226 -7.03 19.29 -13.24
CA GLU A 226 -5.59 19.02 -13.38
C GLU A 226 -5.27 17.52 -13.25
N PHE A 227 -5.82 16.82 -12.26
CA PHE A 227 -5.48 15.42 -12.05
C PHE A 227 -6.07 14.48 -13.12
N TYR A 228 -7.31 14.73 -13.57
CA TYR A 228 -7.98 13.91 -14.59
C TYR A 228 -7.79 14.42 -16.04
N ASP A 229 -6.85 15.34 -16.28
CA ASP A 229 -6.51 15.88 -17.61
C ASP A 229 -6.32 14.77 -18.68
N CYS A 230 -5.68 13.67 -18.28
CA CYS A 230 -5.43 12.47 -19.06
C CYS A 230 -6.71 11.85 -19.67
N ILE A 231 -7.86 11.92 -19.00
CA ILE A 231 -9.16 11.46 -19.52
C ILE A 231 -10.07 12.60 -20.01
N GLY A 232 -9.68 13.86 -19.75
CA GLY A 232 -10.37 15.07 -20.20
C GLY A 232 -10.93 15.93 -19.06
N GLY A 233 -10.28 15.93 -17.91
CA GLY A 233 -10.64 16.79 -16.77
C GLY A 233 -12.01 16.45 -16.19
N ILE A 234 -12.76 17.46 -15.76
CA ILE A 234 -14.11 17.31 -15.16
C ILE A 234 -15.06 16.61 -16.15
N ILE A 235 -15.04 16.99 -17.42
CA ILE A 235 -15.85 16.36 -18.47
C ILE A 235 -15.44 14.88 -18.67
N GLY A 236 -14.13 14.60 -18.67
CA GLY A 236 -13.59 13.25 -18.78
C GLY A 236 -14.00 12.33 -17.63
N TYR A 237 -13.97 12.85 -16.40
CA TYR A 237 -14.46 12.16 -15.20
C TYR A 237 -15.94 11.80 -15.34
N GLN A 238 -16.78 12.77 -15.72
CA GLN A 238 -18.22 12.54 -15.87
C GLN A 238 -18.54 11.50 -16.94
N ILE A 239 -17.88 11.54 -18.10
CA ILE A 239 -18.05 10.51 -19.15
C ILE A 239 -17.76 9.11 -18.59
N MET A 240 -16.62 8.94 -17.93
CA MET A 240 -16.20 7.64 -17.38
C MET A 240 -17.17 7.13 -16.30
N ALA A 241 -17.69 8.03 -15.45
CA ALA A 241 -18.70 7.68 -14.46
C ALA A 241 -20.01 7.21 -15.11
N LEU A 242 -20.52 7.93 -16.12
CA LEU A 242 -21.73 7.57 -16.85
C LEU A 242 -21.57 6.26 -17.66
N GLU A 243 -20.40 6.03 -18.28
CA GLU A 243 -20.07 4.79 -18.99
C GLU A 243 -20.09 3.57 -18.04
N LEU A 244 -19.49 3.71 -16.85
CA LEU A 244 -19.49 2.66 -15.82
C LEU A 244 -20.86 2.45 -15.18
N LEU A 245 -21.65 3.51 -14.98
CA LEU A 245 -23.06 3.41 -14.57
C LEU A 245 -23.86 2.60 -15.61
N SER A 246 -23.73 2.91 -16.91
CA SER A 246 -24.40 2.15 -17.97
C SER A 246 -24.00 0.67 -17.94
N ALA A 247 -22.70 0.38 -17.86
CA ALA A 247 -22.19 -0.99 -17.84
C ALA A 247 -22.66 -1.77 -16.59
N SER A 248 -22.87 -1.10 -15.45
CA SER A 248 -23.36 -1.73 -14.22
C SER A 248 -24.83 -2.14 -14.27
N LYS A 249 -25.65 -1.44 -15.08
CA LYS A 249 -27.07 -1.75 -15.31
C LYS A 249 -27.20 -2.98 -16.24
N ASP A 250 -26.25 -3.19 -17.17
CA ASP A 250 -26.17 -4.35 -18.08
C ASP A 250 -25.59 -5.64 -17.42
N ARG A 251 -26.20 -6.12 -16.32
CA ARG A 251 -25.75 -7.29 -15.53
C ARG A 251 -25.60 -8.65 -16.26
N MET A 252 -25.93 -8.72 -17.55
CA MET A 252 -25.91 -9.95 -18.35
C MET A 252 -24.75 -10.03 -19.36
N HIS A 253 -23.95 -8.97 -19.53
CA HIS A 253 -22.93 -8.93 -20.57
C HIS A 253 -21.54 -9.37 -20.09
N ARG A 254 -21.13 -10.57 -20.51
CA ARG A 254 -19.71 -10.83 -20.82
C ARG A 254 -19.22 -9.74 -21.77
N PRO A 255 -17.95 -9.29 -21.68
CA PRO A 255 -17.39 -8.39 -22.68
C PRO A 255 -17.62 -8.95 -24.10
N SER A 256 -17.90 -8.05 -25.03
CA SER A 256 -18.31 -8.31 -26.42
C SER A 256 -17.59 -9.49 -27.09
N LYS A 257 -18.34 -10.26 -27.89
CA LYS A 257 -17.99 -11.55 -28.55
C LYS A 257 -16.74 -11.59 -29.47
N ASP A 258 -15.88 -10.57 -29.45
CA ASP A 258 -14.83 -10.35 -30.46
C ASP A 258 -13.38 -10.66 -30.02
N LYS A 259 -13.12 -11.04 -28.76
CA LYS A 259 -11.74 -11.30 -28.29
C LYS A 259 -11.63 -12.52 -27.39
N PHE A 260 -10.78 -13.45 -27.79
CA PHE A 260 -10.36 -14.61 -27.00
C PHE A 260 -9.44 -14.11 -25.87
N VAL A 261 -9.97 -14.07 -24.64
CA VAL A 261 -9.24 -13.72 -23.42
C VAL A 261 -9.52 -14.83 -22.42
N ASP A 262 -8.53 -15.68 -22.20
CA ASP A 262 -8.57 -16.74 -21.20
C ASP A 262 -7.81 -16.27 -19.95
N PHE A 263 -8.28 -16.72 -18.78
CA PHE A 263 -7.58 -16.55 -17.50
C PHE A 263 -7.10 -17.91 -17.02
N HIS A 264 -5.86 -17.97 -16.58
CA HIS A 264 -5.24 -19.15 -16.00
C HIS A 264 -4.71 -18.84 -14.61
N VAL A 265 -4.60 -19.86 -13.76
CA VAL A 265 -3.81 -19.70 -12.53
C VAL A 265 -2.35 -19.56 -12.94
N PRO A 266 -1.66 -18.49 -12.51
CA PRO A 266 -0.28 -18.26 -12.92
C PRO A 266 0.66 -19.24 -12.21
N ASP A 267 1.47 -19.97 -12.97
CA ASP A 267 2.56 -20.75 -12.38
C ASP A 267 3.65 -19.77 -11.88
N GLY A 268 4.24 -20.06 -10.72
CA GLY A 268 5.18 -19.15 -10.07
C GLY A 268 5.93 -19.77 -8.90
N LEU A 269 6.92 -19.04 -8.39
CA LEU A 269 7.87 -19.56 -7.41
C LEU A 269 7.23 -19.71 -6.03
N ASN A 270 7.10 -20.93 -5.54
CA ASN A 270 6.76 -21.19 -4.14
C ASN A 270 8.02 -21.16 -3.26
N LEU A 271 8.13 -20.14 -2.41
CA LEU A 271 9.27 -19.91 -1.52
C LEU A 271 9.42 -20.97 -0.42
N LEU A 272 8.41 -21.83 -0.24
CA LEU A 272 8.42 -22.97 0.69
C LEU A 272 8.97 -24.25 0.07
N GLU A 273 8.94 -24.37 -1.27
CA GLU A 273 9.38 -25.57 -1.99
C GLU A 273 10.86 -25.51 -2.35
N ASP A 274 11.33 -24.37 -2.88
CA ASP A 274 12.75 -24.10 -3.11
C ASP A 274 13.26 -23.05 -2.11
N THR A 275 13.54 -23.51 -0.89
CA THR A 275 14.04 -22.66 0.20
C THR A 275 15.42 -22.09 -0.09
N ALA A 276 16.26 -22.80 -0.85
CA ALA A 276 17.61 -22.33 -1.22
C ALA A 276 17.53 -21.15 -2.20
N TYR A 277 16.69 -21.25 -3.24
CA TYR A 277 16.42 -20.13 -4.14
C TYR A 277 15.70 -18.99 -3.40
N ALA A 278 14.78 -19.29 -2.48
CA ALA A 278 14.12 -18.26 -1.66
C ALA A 278 15.12 -17.44 -0.82
N SER A 279 16.08 -18.09 -0.16
CA SER A 279 17.17 -17.40 0.55
C SER A 279 18.08 -16.62 -0.40
N GLN A 280 18.43 -17.18 -1.57
CA GLN A 280 19.25 -16.51 -2.57
C GLN A 280 18.56 -15.26 -3.15
N ALA A 281 17.27 -15.34 -3.48
CA ALA A 281 16.46 -14.23 -3.93
C ALA A 281 16.37 -13.13 -2.86
N ALA A 282 16.19 -13.52 -1.58
CA ALA A 282 16.17 -12.57 -0.47
C ALA A 282 17.53 -11.88 -0.25
N LEU A 283 18.64 -12.59 -0.46
CA LEU A 283 19.97 -11.99 -0.47
C LEU A 283 20.15 -10.98 -1.61
N TRP A 284 19.67 -11.26 -2.83
CA TRP A 284 19.67 -10.26 -3.91
C TRP A 284 18.83 -9.02 -3.56
N GLY A 285 17.73 -9.18 -2.82
CA GLY A 285 16.91 -8.07 -2.34
C GLY A 285 17.63 -7.20 -1.30
N ILE A 286 18.44 -7.80 -0.42
CA ILE A 286 19.25 -7.07 0.56
C ILE A 286 20.47 -6.44 -0.12
N GLU A 287 21.19 -7.14 -0.99
CA GLU A 287 22.29 -6.61 -1.80
C GLU A 287 21.84 -5.42 -2.68
N GLY A 288 20.66 -5.55 -3.30
CA GLY A 288 20.04 -4.52 -4.13
C GLY A 288 19.32 -3.41 -3.37
N LEU A 289 19.32 -3.40 -2.03
CA LEU A 289 18.61 -2.41 -1.22
C LEU A 289 19.01 -0.95 -1.53
N PRO A 290 20.28 -0.60 -1.83
CA PRO A 290 20.67 0.73 -2.31
C PRO A 290 20.04 1.12 -3.66
N GLU A 291 19.49 0.18 -4.42
CA GLU A 291 18.79 0.42 -5.69
C GLU A 291 17.26 0.45 -5.53
N LEU A 292 16.74 0.28 -4.31
CA LEU A 292 15.31 0.28 -4.01
C LEU A 292 14.82 1.61 -3.42
N GLY A 293 13.53 1.89 -3.67
CA GLY A 293 12.71 2.80 -2.88
C GLY A 293 11.52 2.08 -2.22
N GLU A 294 10.77 2.81 -1.41
CA GLU A 294 9.51 2.34 -0.80
C GLU A 294 8.37 3.26 -1.20
N ILE A 295 7.22 2.70 -1.56
CA ILE A 295 6.01 3.44 -1.96
C ILE A 295 4.82 2.97 -1.12
N TYR A 296 4.28 3.85 -0.28
CA TYR A 296 3.22 3.52 0.67
C TYR A 296 1.91 4.29 0.38
N PRO A 297 0.85 3.63 -0.11
CA PRO A 297 -0.49 4.21 -0.15
C PRO A 297 -1.13 4.22 1.24
N ILE A 298 -1.17 5.41 1.88
CA ILE A 298 -1.66 5.62 3.26
C ILE A 298 -2.89 6.57 3.30
N GLY A 299 -3.56 6.83 2.18
CA GLY A 299 -4.72 7.74 2.11
C GLY A 299 -6.05 7.23 2.73
N GLY A 300 -6.04 6.22 3.60
CA GLY A 300 -7.24 5.53 4.12
C GLY A 300 -7.66 5.92 5.55
N ALA A 301 -8.96 6.15 5.74
CA ALA A 301 -9.58 6.41 7.05
C ALA A 301 -9.76 5.13 7.89
N GLY A 302 -9.79 5.30 9.21
CA GLY A 302 -9.94 4.27 10.22
C GLY A 302 -11.40 3.93 10.57
N ASP A 303 -12.39 4.43 9.82
CA ASP A 303 -13.82 4.24 10.09
C ASP A 303 -14.19 2.78 10.39
N ARG A 304 -13.66 1.85 9.58
CA ARG A 304 -13.95 0.40 9.70
C ARG A 304 -13.34 -0.23 10.95
N LEU A 305 -12.29 0.37 11.52
CA LEU A 305 -11.67 -0.02 12.78
C LEU A 305 -12.41 0.60 13.98
N GLY A 306 -13.29 1.59 13.75
CA GLY A 306 -13.85 2.42 14.82
C GLY A 306 -12.79 3.30 15.48
N LEU A 307 -11.74 3.68 14.74
CA LEU A 307 -10.66 4.51 15.25
C LEU A 307 -11.05 5.98 15.13
N ALA A 308 -11.25 6.65 16.27
CA ALA A 308 -11.63 8.05 16.35
C ALA A 308 -10.84 8.77 17.45
N ASN A 309 -10.80 10.10 17.36
CA ASN A 309 -10.27 10.99 18.38
C ASN A 309 -11.19 10.93 19.62
N SER A 310 -10.61 10.75 20.81
CA SER A 310 -11.34 10.67 22.08
C SER A 310 -12.00 11.98 22.52
N GLU A 311 -11.50 13.13 22.05
CA GLU A 311 -12.01 14.46 22.41
C GLU A 311 -13.07 14.95 21.41
N THR A 312 -12.79 14.83 20.10
CA THR A 312 -13.68 15.35 19.05
C THR A 312 -14.67 14.33 18.50
N GLY A 313 -14.45 13.03 18.76
CA GLY A 313 -15.23 11.94 18.16
C GLY A 313 -14.94 11.71 16.67
N GLU A 314 -14.08 12.50 16.05
CA GLU A 314 -13.79 12.40 14.61
C GLU A 314 -12.96 11.17 14.27
N SER A 315 -13.35 10.45 13.22
CA SER A 315 -12.57 9.33 12.67
C SER A 315 -11.15 9.74 12.28
N LEU A 316 -10.17 8.91 12.62
CA LEU A 316 -8.74 9.12 12.38
C LEU A 316 -8.20 8.23 11.24
N PRO A 317 -7.06 8.56 10.61
CA PRO A 317 -6.41 7.69 9.63
C PRO A 317 -6.05 6.31 10.20
N ALA A 318 -6.19 5.26 9.39
CA ALA A 318 -5.89 3.89 9.83
C ALA A 318 -4.43 3.70 10.30
N ALA A 319 -3.49 4.48 9.76
CA ALA A 319 -2.08 4.45 10.15
C ALA A 319 -1.80 4.84 11.62
N LEU A 320 -2.74 5.56 12.26
CA LEU A 320 -2.65 5.96 13.66
C LEU A 320 -3.10 4.85 14.63
N LEU A 321 -3.62 3.71 14.14
CA LEU A 321 -4.06 2.61 14.99
C LEU A 321 -2.91 2.18 15.92
N PRO A 322 -3.08 2.25 17.26
CA PRO A 322 -2.12 1.69 18.20
C PRO A 322 -2.18 0.16 18.12
N TYR A 323 -1.06 -0.46 17.81
CA TYR A 323 -0.94 -1.88 17.50
C TYR A 323 0.43 -2.37 18.01
N CYS A 324 0.42 -3.36 18.91
CA CYS A 324 1.61 -3.87 19.59
C CYS A 324 2.51 -2.74 20.16
N GLY A 325 1.89 -1.80 20.88
CA GLY A 325 2.54 -0.67 21.54
C GLY A 325 2.85 0.54 20.66
N ARG A 326 2.59 0.49 19.34
CA ARG A 326 3.08 1.48 18.35
C ARG A 326 2.04 1.85 17.32
N SER A 327 2.27 2.92 16.55
CA SER A 327 1.43 3.18 15.35
C SER A 327 1.76 2.18 14.23
N LEU A 328 0.79 1.84 13.37
CA LEU A 328 1.05 0.99 12.20
C LEU A 328 2.11 1.59 11.26
N LEU A 329 2.18 2.92 11.13
CA LEU A 329 3.23 3.59 10.36
C LEU A 329 4.63 3.37 10.97
N GLU A 330 4.75 3.45 12.29
CA GLU A 330 6.01 3.21 12.98
C GLU A 330 6.49 1.76 12.81
N GLY A 331 5.58 0.78 12.91
CA GLY A 331 5.88 -0.62 12.56
C GLY A 331 6.42 -0.77 11.13
N LEU A 332 5.75 -0.13 10.16
CA LEU A 332 6.13 -0.16 8.75
C LEU A 332 7.54 0.37 8.48
N ILE A 333 7.98 1.40 9.21
CA ILE A 333 9.32 1.98 9.10
C ILE A 333 10.37 1.17 9.89
N ARG A 334 10.01 0.57 11.02
CA ARG A 334 10.90 -0.33 11.79
C ARG A 334 11.28 -1.58 10.98
N ASP A 335 10.35 -2.14 10.20
CA ASP A 335 10.64 -3.21 9.22
C ASP A 335 11.68 -2.79 8.16
N LEU A 336 11.62 -1.53 7.71
CA LEU A 336 12.54 -0.99 6.72
C LEU A 336 13.94 -0.81 7.31
N GLN A 337 14.02 -0.19 8.50
CA GLN A 337 15.29 0.00 9.21
C GLN A 337 15.97 -1.33 9.54
N ALA A 338 15.23 -2.39 9.83
CA ALA A 338 15.80 -3.72 10.06
C ALA A 338 16.44 -4.34 8.80
N ARG A 339 15.90 -4.07 7.61
CA ARG A 339 16.50 -4.51 6.33
C ARG A 339 17.76 -3.72 6.00
N GLU A 340 17.74 -2.42 6.24
CA GLU A 340 18.92 -1.54 6.07
C GLU A 340 20.03 -1.87 7.07
N PHE A 341 19.66 -2.17 8.33
CA PHE A 341 20.58 -2.69 9.33
C PHE A 341 21.16 -4.04 8.92
N LEU A 342 20.37 -4.95 8.33
CA LEU A 342 20.90 -6.20 7.80
C LEU A 342 21.88 -5.97 6.64
N HIS A 343 21.56 -5.09 5.68
CA HIS A 343 22.49 -4.69 4.62
C HIS A 343 23.80 -4.14 5.22
N PHE A 344 23.71 -3.24 6.20
CA PHE A 344 24.87 -2.71 6.92
C PHE A 344 25.69 -3.83 7.60
N LYS A 345 25.05 -4.76 8.32
CA LYS A 345 25.74 -5.85 9.03
C LYS A 345 26.44 -6.83 8.07
N ILE A 346 25.94 -7.01 6.85
CA ILE A 346 26.56 -7.88 5.83
C ILE A 346 27.66 -7.16 5.04
N PHE A 347 27.39 -5.94 4.56
CA PHE A 347 28.23 -5.24 3.58
C PHE A 347 29.04 -4.06 4.15
N GLY A 348 28.90 -3.75 5.44
CA GLY A 348 29.62 -2.68 6.14
C GLY A 348 29.19 -1.25 5.79
N ASN A 349 28.22 -1.08 4.89
CA ASN A 349 27.78 0.23 4.38
C ASN A 349 26.34 0.50 4.78
N GLN A 350 26.07 1.67 5.36
CA GLN A 350 24.71 2.13 5.65
C GLN A 350 24.07 2.70 4.38
N CYS A 351 22.86 2.25 4.05
CA CYS A 351 22.00 2.86 3.04
C CYS A 351 20.71 3.38 3.69
N ILE A 352 20.22 4.54 3.24
CA ILE A 352 18.89 5.05 3.59
C ILE A 352 18.00 4.94 2.36
N THR A 353 16.99 4.09 2.46
CA THR A 353 15.98 3.83 1.44
C THR A 353 14.98 5.00 1.45
N PRO A 354 14.78 5.70 0.31
CA PRO A 354 13.83 6.80 0.21
C PRO A 354 12.39 6.26 0.28
N VAL A 355 11.54 6.96 1.03
CA VAL A 355 10.14 6.57 1.27
C VAL A 355 9.20 7.61 0.65
N ALA A 356 8.38 7.17 -0.30
CA ALA A 356 7.31 7.97 -0.89
C ALA A 356 5.96 7.54 -0.28
N ILE A 357 5.18 8.48 0.28
CA ILE A 357 3.90 8.20 0.95
C ILE A 357 2.78 8.95 0.25
N MET A 358 1.78 8.23 -0.27
CA MET A 358 0.57 8.85 -0.81
C MET A 358 -0.49 9.00 0.30
N THR A 359 -0.89 10.24 0.58
CA THR A 359 -1.89 10.60 1.61
C THR A 359 -3.21 11.05 0.99
N SER A 360 -4.17 11.50 1.80
CA SER A 360 -5.37 12.25 1.39
C SER A 360 -5.65 13.40 2.37
N SER A 361 -6.54 14.31 2.01
CA SER A 361 -7.12 15.33 2.92
C SER A 361 -8.29 14.80 3.75
N VAL A 362 -8.80 13.60 3.46
CA VAL A 362 -9.92 13.01 4.20
C VAL A 362 -9.51 12.75 5.64
N LYS A 363 -10.22 13.37 6.60
CA LYS A 363 -9.94 13.28 8.04
C LYS A 363 -8.50 13.73 8.39
N ASN A 364 -8.06 14.85 7.81
CA ASN A 364 -6.74 15.47 8.02
C ASN A 364 -5.59 14.45 7.90
N ASN A 365 -5.73 13.51 6.95
CA ASN A 365 -4.84 12.36 6.86
C ASN A 365 -3.40 12.78 6.57
N HIS A 366 -3.18 13.72 5.64
CA HIS A 366 -1.84 14.26 5.37
C HIS A 366 -1.18 14.83 6.62
N GLU A 367 -1.87 15.71 7.34
CA GLU A 367 -1.39 16.41 8.54
C GLU A 367 -1.07 15.41 9.66
N HIS A 368 -1.93 14.40 9.86
CA HIS A 368 -1.70 13.35 10.84
C HIS A 368 -0.50 12.46 10.49
N ILE A 369 -0.25 12.15 9.21
CA ILE A 369 0.97 11.41 8.81
C ILE A 369 2.22 12.27 9.01
N VAL A 370 2.21 13.54 8.59
CA VAL A 370 3.30 14.50 8.84
C VAL A 370 3.60 14.59 10.34
N GLY A 371 2.57 14.75 11.17
CA GLY A 371 2.71 14.84 12.62
C GLY A 371 3.22 13.57 13.31
N ILE A 372 3.06 12.37 12.73
CA ILE A 372 3.78 11.17 13.20
C ILE A 372 5.26 11.27 12.84
N CYS A 373 5.57 11.60 11.58
CA CYS A 373 6.95 11.72 11.10
C CYS A 373 7.74 12.76 11.94
N GLU A 374 7.18 13.95 12.16
CA GLU A 374 7.85 15.03 12.91
C GLU A 374 8.00 14.68 14.40
N ARG A 375 6.98 14.12 15.04
CA ARG A 375 7.05 13.71 16.46
C ARG A 375 8.09 12.62 16.72
N LEU A 376 8.36 11.77 15.74
CA LEU A 376 9.35 10.69 15.81
C LEU A 376 10.68 11.05 15.13
N ASP A 377 10.95 12.34 14.92
CA ASP A 377 12.13 12.92 14.23
C ASP A 377 12.51 12.16 12.95
N TRP A 378 11.52 12.01 12.06
CA TRP A 378 11.61 11.28 10.79
C TRP A 378 12.16 9.85 10.95
N PHE A 379 11.87 9.24 12.11
CA PHE A 379 12.32 7.92 12.56
C PHE A 379 13.85 7.79 12.64
N GLY A 380 14.57 8.91 12.79
CA GLY A 380 16.03 8.94 12.72
C GLY A 380 16.59 8.80 11.29
N ARG A 381 15.80 9.09 10.25
CA ARG A 381 16.18 8.88 8.83
C ARG A 381 16.37 10.17 8.04
N GLY A 382 16.13 11.34 8.64
CA GLY A 382 16.19 12.64 7.96
C GLY A 382 14.97 12.92 7.08
N ARG A 383 14.49 14.17 7.11
CA ARG A 383 13.28 14.58 6.38
C ARG A 383 13.44 14.48 4.86
N GLU A 384 14.64 14.65 4.34
CA GLU A 384 14.97 14.63 2.91
C GLU A 384 14.74 13.27 2.24
N ASN A 385 14.74 12.19 3.04
CA ASN A 385 14.50 10.81 2.63
C ASN A 385 13.01 10.44 2.59
N PHE A 386 12.12 11.39 2.87
CA PHE A 386 10.67 11.23 2.73
C PHE A 386 10.06 12.18 1.70
N ARG A 387 9.09 11.69 0.93
CA ARG A 387 8.18 12.53 0.13
C ARG A 387 6.74 12.11 0.37
N LEU A 388 5.99 12.98 1.05
CA LEU A 388 4.54 12.85 1.16
C LEU A 388 3.90 13.59 -0.01
N PHE A 389 2.87 12.98 -0.61
CA PHE A 389 2.15 13.57 -1.74
C PHE A 389 0.67 13.20 -1.66
N GLU A 390 -0.19 14.21 -1.71
CA GLU A 390 -1.62 14.05 -1.42
C GLU A 390 -2.43 13.77 -2.69
N GLN A 391 -3.30 12.75 -2.64
CA GLN A 391 -4.25 12.47 -3.71
C GLN A 391 -5.48 13.40 -3.62
N PRO A 392 -6.02 13.87 -4.75
CA PRO A 392 -7.20 14.72 -4.74
C PRO A 392 -8.47 13.96 -4.30
N LEU A 393 -9.46 14.73 -3.86
CA LEU A 393 -10.83 14.23 -3.67
C LEU A 393 -11.56 14.21 -5.01
N VAL A 394 -12.50 13.29 -5.14
CA VAL A 394 -13.39 13.15 -6.29
C VAL A 394 -14.85 13.08 -5.87
N PRO A 395 -15.79 13.57 -6.69
CA PRO A 395 -17.18 13.67 -6.33
C PRO A 395 -17.83 12.29 -6.36
N VAL A 396 -18.70 12.07 -5.38
CA VAL A 396 -19.62 10.93 -5.37
C VAL A 396 -20.76 11.22 -6.34
N VAL A 397 -20.99 10.27 -7.24
CA VAL A 397 -22.00 10.27 -8.29
C VAL A 397 -23.16 9.35 -7.86
N ASN A 398 -24.39 9.84 -7.97
CA ASN A 398 -25.62 9.10 -7.74
C ASN A 398 -25.81 8.01 -8.82
N ALA A 399 -26.25 6.81 -8.40
CA ALA A 399 -26.43 5.66 -9.28
C ALA A 399 -27.66 5.76 -10.21
N GLU A 400 -28.63 6.61 -9.86
CA GLU A 400 -29.87 6.79 -10.61
C GLU A 400 -29.66 7.63 -11.87
N ASP A 401 -29.26 8.90 -11.68
CA ASP A 401 -29.24 9.99 -12.66
C ASP A 401 -27.82 10.44 -13.09
N GLY A 402 -26.78 10.00 -12.38
CA GLY A 402 -25.40 10.44 -12.62
C GLY A 402 -25.08 11.86 -12.10
N LYS A 403 -25.94 12.47 -11.27
CA LYS A 403 -25.68 13.75 -10.61
C LYS A 403 -24.71 13.59 -9.44
N TRP A 404 -23.93 14.62 -9.14
CA TRP A 404 -23.02 14.64 -7.99
C TRP A 404 -23.80 14.85 -6.69
N LEU A 405 -23.50 14.08 -5.65
CA LEU A 405 -24.05 14.32 -4.32
C LEU A 405 -23.45 15.59 -3.73
N ILE A 406 -24.29 16.41 -3.10
CA ILE A 406 -23.89 17.62 -2.36
C ILE A 406 -24.29 17.49 -0.90
N SER A 407 -23.42 17.95 0.00
CA SER A 407 -23.79 18.13 1.40
C SER A 407 -24.57 19.43 1.57
N LYS A 408 -24.13 20.50 0.90
CA LYS A 408 -24.85 21.77 0.76
C LYS A 408 -24.43 22.44 -0.55
N THR A 409 -25.10 23.53 -0.92
CA THR A 409 -24.72 24.35 -2.08
C THR A 409 -23.24 24.75 -2.02
N LEU A 410 -22.57 24.72 -3.18
CA LEU A 410 -21.12 24.88 -3.35
C LEU A 410 -20.25 23.82 -2.64
N PHE A 411 -20.82 22.76 -2.06
CA PHE A 411 -20.09 21.78 -1.25
C PHE A 411 -20.38 20.32 -1.65
N PRO A 412 -19.74 19.80 -2.71
CA PRO A 412 -19.89 18.43 -3.18
C PRO A 412 -19.32 17.40 -2.22
N VAL A 413 -19.92 16.21 -2.17
CA VAL A 413 -19.45 15.09 -1.33
C VAL A 413 -18.20 14.47 -1.98
N GLY A 414 -17.02 14.86 -1.49
CA GLY A 414 -15.73 14.34 -1.93
C GLY A 414 -15.30 13.05 -1.23
N LYS A 415 -14.74 12.10 -1.97
CA LYS A 415 -14.04 10.88 -1.45
C LYS A 415 -12.75 10.62 -2.24
N PRO A 416 -11.78 9.84 -1.74
CA PRO A 416 -10.54 9.57 -2.49
C PRO A 416 -10.80 8.66 -3.70
N GLY A 417 -10.10 8.93 -4.81
CA GLY A 417 -10.25 8.27 -6.12
C GLY A 417 -9.62 6.87 -6.25
N GLY A 418 -9.38 6.17 -5.14
CA GLY A 418 -8.72 4.86 -5.11
C GLY A 418 -7.19 4.92 -5.19
N HIS A 419 -6.53 3.86 -4.74
CA HIS A 419 -5.07 3.84 -4.57
C HIS A 419 -4.28 3.73 -5.89
N GLY A 420 -4.93 3.48 -7.03
CA GLY A 420 -4.30 3.52 -8.35
C GLY A 420 -3.87 4.92 -8.81
N ALA A 421 -4.38 5.97 -8.16
CA ALA A 421 -4.00 7.36 -8.42
C ALA A 421 -2.49 7.59 -8.23
N ILE A 422 -1.84 6.74 -7.43
CA ILE A 422 -0.44 6.83 -7.04
C ILE A 422 0.53 6.94 -8.23
N TRP A 423 0.24 6.33 -9.37
CA TRP A 423 1.14 6.28 -10.52
C TRP A 423 1.20 7.60 -11.29
N LYS A 424 0.04 8.14 -11.68
CA LYS A 424 -0.04 9.48 -12.28
C LYS A 424 0.45 10.54 -11.29
N LEU A 425 0.00 10.46 -10.05
CA LEU A 425 0.33 11.44 -9.02
C LEU A 425 1.83 11.46 -8.69
N ALA A 426 2.50 10.30 -8.66
CA ALA A 426 3.95 10.22 -8.51
C ALA A 426 4.72 10.85 -9.69
N CYS A 427 4.18 10.75 -10.91
CA CYS A 427 4.74 11.45 -12.07
C CYS A 427 4.54 12.97 -11.95
N ASP A 428 3.29 13.42 -11.74
CA ASP A 428 2.92 14.84 -11.67
C ASP A 428 3.67 15.58 -10.54
N ARG A 429 3.83 14.93 -9.38
CA ARG A 429 4.56 15.48 -8.22
C ARG A 429 6.08 15.25 -8.27
N GLY A 430 6.60 14.66 -9.35
CA GLY A 430 8.05 14.46 -9.57
C GLY A 430 8.73 13.45 -8.63
N ILE A 431 7.96 12.50 -8.07
CA ILE A 431 8.43 11.46 -7.16
C ILE A 431 9.39 10.50 -7.86
N PHE A 432 9.10 10.06 -9.09
CA PHE A 432 10.03 9.23 -9.88
C PHE A 432 11.36 9.94 -10.14
N LYS A 433 11.32 11.22 -10.55
CA LYS A 433 12.50 12.08 -10.68
C LYS A 433 13.27 12.28 -9.37
N TRP A 434 12.63 12.12 -8.20
CA TRP A 434 13.32 12.11 -6.92
C TRP A 434 14.00 10.76 -6.66
N PHE A 435 13.31 9.64 -6.87
CA PHE A 435 13.93 8.31 -6.79
C PHE A 435 15.14 8.14 -7.71
N HIS A 436 15.05 8.59 -8.97
CA HIS A 436 16.17 8.56 -9.92
C HIS A 436 17.37 9.40 -9.46
N ARG A 437 17.13 10.57 -8.85
CA ARG A 437 18.20 11.39 -8.23
C ARG A 437 18.83 10.72 -7.02
N CYS A 438 18.08 9.89 -6.30
CA CYS A 438 18.59 9.01 -5.25
C CYS A 438 19.24 7.72 -5.80
N GLY A 439 19.29 7.52 -7.13
CA GLY A 439 19.90 6.35 -7.76
C GLY A 439 19.10 5.05 -7.67
N ARG A 440 17.78 5.13 -7.42
CA ARG A 440 16.93 3.94 -7.28
C ARG A 440 16.39 3.48 -8.63
N LYS A 441 16.35 2.16 -8.85
CA LYS A 441 15.84 1.50 -10.07
C LYS A 441 14.50 0.81 -9.83
N GLY A 442 14.32 0.19 -8.67
CA GLY A 442 13.07 -0.47 -8.29
C GLY A 442 12.45 0.14 -7.04
N ALA A 443 11.22 -0.27 -6.70
CA ALA A 443 10.63 -0.02 -5.40
C ALA A 443 9.73 -1.16 -4.95
N THR A 444 9.55 -1.29 -3.64
CA THR A 444 8.48 -2.12 -3.08
C THR A 444 7.27 -1.27 -2.69
N VAL A 445 6.08 -1.86 -2.83
CA VAL A 445 4.80 -1.18 -2.65
C VAL A 445 3.93 -2.04 -1.74
N ARG A 446 3.50 -1.51 -0.58
CA ARG A 446 2.61 -2.23 0.35
C ARG A 446 1.71 -1.30 1.16
N GLN A 447 0.53 -1.80 1.53
CA GLN A 447 -0.41 -1.09 2.40
C GLN A 447 0.01 -1.16 3.88
N VAL A 448 -0.09 -0.04 4.61
CA VAL A 448 0.28 0.08 6.04
C VAL A 448 -0.44 -0.90 6.98
N SER A 449 -1.62 -1.40 6.59
CA SER A 449 -2.43 -2.28 7.43
C SER A 449 -1.92 -3.72 7.57
N ASN A 450 -1.00 -4.17 6.69
CA ASN A 450 -0.55 -5.56 6.65
C ASN A 450 0.73 -5.74 7.50
N VAL A 451 0.55 -6.22 8.72
CA VAL A 451 1.59 -6.22 9.78
C VAL A 451 2.59 -7.37 9.70
N VAL A 452 2.38 -8.33 8.81
CA VAL A 452 3.31 -9.48 8.61
C VAL A 452 4.18 -9.35 7.35
N ALA A 453 3.86 -8.41 6.46
CA ALA A 453 4.38 -8.30 5.08
C ALA A 453 5.91 -8.25 4.89
N ALA A 454 6.68 -7.95 5.94
CA ALA A 454 8.15 -7.93 5.91
C ALA A 454 8.77 -8.62 7.15
N THR A 455 8.01 -9.52 7.79
CA THR A 455 8.47 -10.28 8.97
C THR A 455 9.21 -11.56 8.61
N ASP A 456 9.32 -11.88 7.32
CA ASP A 456 10.14 -12.96 6.78
C ASP A 456 10.81 -12.55 5.45
N LEU A 457 11.43 -13.53 4.77
CA LEU A 457 12.18 -13.31 3.53
C LEU A 457 11.33 -12.89 2.30
N THR A 458 10.00 -12.96 2.35
CA THR A 458 9.12 -12.83 1.16
C THR A 458 9.31 -11.51 0.42
N LEU A 459 9.32 -10.38 1.14
CA LEU A 459 9.41 -9.05 0.51
C LEU A 459 10.76 -8.86 -0.19
N MET A 460 11.84 -9.39 0.39
CA MET A 460 13.18 -9.31 -0.19
C MET A 460 13.40 -10.33 -1.31
N ALA A 461 12.80 -11.51 -1.24
CA ALA A 461 12.79 -12.44 -2.36
C ALA A 461 12.06 -11.84 -3.57
N LEU A 462 10.90 -11.22 -3.34
CA LEU A 462 10.15 -10.48 -4.36
C LEU A 462 11.01 -9.36 -4.99
N ALA A 463 11.58 -8.48 -4.17
CA ALA A 463 12.38 -7.35 -4.67
C ALA A 463 13.68 -7.80 -5.37
N GLY A 464 14.34 -8.82 -4.82
CA GLY A 464 15.58 -9.38 -5.36
C GLY A 464 15.40 -10.04 -6.72
N ILE A 465 14.32 -10.81 -6.93
CA ILE A 465 13.97 -11.33 -8.26
C ILE A 465 13.67 -10.17 -9.22
N GLY A 466 12.94 -9.16 -8.75
CA GLY A 466 12.59 -7.97 -9.51
C GLY A 466 13.82 -7.28 -10.11
N LEU A 467 14.76 -6.89 -9.26
CA LEU A 467 16.03 -6.27 -9.66
C LEU A 467 16.92 -7.23 -10.47
N ARG A 468 17.17 -8.44 -9.95
CA ARG A 468 18.17 -9.36 -10.53
C ARG A 468 17.80 -9.83 -11.93
N CYS A 469 16.51 -10.04 -12.17
CA CYS A 469 16.00 -10.56 -13.43
C CYS A 469 15.41 -9.46 -14.34
N ASN A 470 15.60 -8.17 -14.00
CA ASN A 470 15.06 -7.00 -14.72
C ASN A 470 13.55 -7.12 -15.03
N LYS A 471 12.77 -7.60 -14.06
CA LYS A 471 11.30 -7.71 -14.20
C LYS A 471 10.67 -6.33 -13.94
N LYS A 472 9.51 -6.07 -14.54
CA LYS A 472 8.81 -4.77 -14.42
C LYS A 472 7.85 -4.69 -13.24
N LEU A 473 7.20 -5.81 -12.92
CA LEU A 473 6.22 -5.89 -11.84
C LEU A 473 6.23 -7.29 -11.21
N GLY A 474 6.23 -7.36 -9.89
CA GLY A 474 6.14 -8.61 -9.13
C GLY A 474 5.00 -8.58 -8.12
N PHE A 475 4.36 -9.72 -7.88
CA PHE A 475 3.33 -9.90 -6.85
C PHE A 475 3.77 -10.91 -5.77
N ALA A 476 3.69 -10.57 -4.49
CA ALA A 476 3.68 -11.59 -3.44
C ALA A 476 2.24 -12.05 -3.16
N SER A 477 2.03 -13.37 -3.19
CA SER A 477 0.72 -13.99 -3.19
C SER A 477 0.64 -15.19 -2.26
N CYS A 478 -0.58 -15.64 -1.96
CA CYS A 478 -0.83 -16.80 -1.11
C CYS A 478 -2.17 -17.46 -1.47
N GLU A 479 -2.52 -18.55 -0.77
CA GLU A 479 -3.86 -19.16 -0.84
C GLU A 479 -4.96 -18.12 -0.51
N ARG A 480 -6.00 -18.05 -1.35
CA ARG A 480 -7.22 -17.27 -1.11
C ARG A 480 -8.20 -18.04 -0.24
N ARG A 481 -8.66 -17.45 0.86
CA ARG A 481 -9.68 -18.06 1.73
C ARG A 481 -11.09 -17.86 1.13
N PRO A 482 -12.02 -18.82 1.26
CA PRO A 482 -13.41 -18.64 0.87
C PRO A 482 -14.04 -17.39 1.51
N GLY A 483 -14.75 -16.58 0.72
CA GLY A 483 -15.41 -15.36 1.20
C GLY A 483 -14.47 -14.19 1.55
N ALA A 484 -13.16 -14.29 1.27
CA ALA A 484 -12.24 -13.18 1.46
C ALA A 484 -12.49 -12.04 0.46
N THR A 485 -12.51 -10.80 0.93
CA THR A 485 -12.72 -9.58 0.11
C THR A 485 -11.42 -9.07 -0.53
N GLU A 486 -10.63 -10.00 -1.05
CA GLU A 486 -9.37 -9.77 -1.76
C GLU A 486 -9.49 -10.26 -3.21
N GLY A 487 -8.95 -9.48 -4.14
CA GLY A 487 -8.83 -9.88 -5.54
C GLY A 487 -7.91 -11.09 -5.73
N VAL A 488 -7.83 -11.58 -6.96
CA VAL A 488 -6.95 -12.69 -7.33
C VAL A 488 -5.96 -12.29 -8.42
N ASN A 489 -4.77 -12.88 -8.37
CA ASN A 489 -3.80 -12.78 -9.45
C ASN A 489 -4.07 -13.87 -10.51
N VAL A 490 -3.99 -13.49 -11.77
CA VAL A 490 -4.32 -14.32 -12.94
C VAL A 490 -3.21 -14.20 -13.98
N LEU A 491 -2.88 -15.28 -14.69
CA LEU A 491 -2.20 -15.19 -15.97
C LEU A 491 -3.27 -14.87 -17.03
N ILE A 492 -3.12 -13.75 -17.73
CA ILE A 492 -3.93 -13.41 -18.90
C ILE A 492 -3.30 -14.06 -20.12
N GLU A 493 -4.10 -14.78 -20.90
CA GLU A 493 -3.81 -15.11 -22.29
C GLU A 493 -4.82 -14.39 -23.20
N LYS A 494 -4.33 -13.63 -24.19
CA LYS A 494 -5.20 -12.83 -25.05
C LYS A 494 -4.75 -12.81 -26.50
N GLN A 495 -5.65 -13.17 -27.41
CA GLN A 495 -5.44 -12.92 -28.83
C GLN A 495 -5.76 -11.46 -29.18
N ASN A 496 -4.85 -10.80 -29.87
CA ASN A 496 -4.98 -9.41 -30.33
C ASN A 496 -5.58 -9.33 -31.73
N GLN A 497 -6.02 -8.12 -32.12
CA GLN A 497 -6.49 -7.82 -33.48
C GLN A 497 -5.38 -7.89 -34.54
N ASP A 498 -4.11 -7.78 -34.14
CA ASP A 498 -2.94 -7.96 -35.01
C ASP A 498 -2.56 -9.47 -35.20
N GLY A 499 -3.35 -10.39 -34.65
CA GLY A 499 -3.13 -11.84 -34.69
C GLY A 499 -2.10 -12.35 -33.67
N LEU A 500 -1.38 -11.47 -32.98
CA LEU A 500 -0.41 -11.83 -31.94
C LEU A 500 -1.11 -12.23 -30.64
N TRP A 501 -0.41 -13.01 -29.82
CA TRP A 501 -0.84 -13.41 -28.49
C TRP A 501 -0.13 -12.58 -27.43
N SER A 502 -0.88 -12.06 -26.46
CA SER A 502 -0.37 -11.30 -25.32
C SER A 502 -0.47 -12.14 -24.06
N TYR A 503 0.61 -12.14 -23.26
CA TYR A 503 0.66 -12.80 -21.94
C TYR A 503 1.17 -11.82 -20.88
N GLY A 504 0.62 -11.93 -19.67
CA GLY A 504 1.01 -11.12 -18.51
C GLY A 504 0.25 -11.56 -17.27
N ILE A 505 0.88 -11.45 -16.10
CA ILE A 505 0.23 -11.66 -14.80
C ILE A 505 -0.41 -10.33 -14.39
N SER A 506 -1.71 -10.36 -14.12
CA SER A 506 -2.49 -9.21 -13.66
C SER A 506 -3.40 -9.60 -12.47
N CYS A 507 -4.19 -8.65 -11.97
CA CYS A 507 -5.13 -8.84 -10.88
C CYS A 507 -6.56 -8.56 -11.34
N ILE A 508 -7.50 -9.41 -10.89
CA ILE A 508 -8.93 -9.15 -10.98
C ILE A 508 -9.44 -8.83 -9.57
N GLU A 509 -10.19 -7.74 -9.41
CA GLU A 509 -10.77 -7.36 -8.12
C GLU A 509 -11.97 -8.24 -7.74
N TYR A 510 -12.14 -8.47 -6.43
CA TYR A 510 -13.20 -9.35 -5.91
C TYR A 510 -14.62 -8.89 -6.28
N THR A 511 -14.80 -7.58 -6.52
CA THR A 511 -16.07 -7.02 -6.98
C THR A 511 -16.44 -7.42 -8.41
N GLU A 512 -15.47 -7.85 -9.22
CA GLU A 512 -15.62 -8.16 -10.64
C GLU A 512 -15.59 -9.67 -10.97
N PHE A 513 -15.50 -10.55 -9.97
CA PHE A 513 -15.44 -12.00 -10.21
C PHE A 513 -16.64 -12.53 -11.01
N GLU A 514 -17.85 -12.05 -10.73
CA GLU A 514 -19.07 -12.36 -11.49
C GLU A 514 -18.94 -11.98 -12.98
N LYS A 515 -18.33 -10.84 -13.29
CA LYS A 515 -18.13 -10.30 -14.65
C LYS A 515 -17.11 -11.12 -15.44
N TYR A 516 -16.06 -11.61 -14.78
CA TYR A 516 -14.98 -12.40 -15.41
C TYR A 516 -15.12 -13.92 -15.26
N GLY A 517 -16.17 -14.40 -14.57
CA GLY A 517 -16.42 -15.83 -14.37
C GLY A 517 -15.42 -16.50 -13.40
N ILE A 518 -14.80 -15.74 -12.49
CA ILE A 518 -13.86 -16.28 -11.50
C ILE A 518 -14.66 -17.04 -10.42
N PRO A 519 -14.39 -18.35 -10.21
CA PRO A 519 -15.11 -19.13 -9.23
C PRO A 519 -14.67 -18.79 -7.80
N GLU A 520 -15.62 -18.77 -6.87
CA GLU A 520 -15.30 -18.80 -5.44
C GLU A 520 -14.74 -20.19 -5.05
N PRO A 521 -13.68 -20.27 -4.22
CA PRO A 521 -13.16 -21.54 -3.73
C PRO A 521 -14.23 -22.27 -2.91
N THR A 522 -14.69 -23.42 -3.40
CA THR A 522 -15.66 -24.24 -2.67
C THR A 522 -14.94 -25.23 -1.76
N VAL A 523 -15.43 -25.38 -0.52
CA VAL A 523 -14.93 -26.39 0.43
C VAL A 523 -15.52 -27.75 0.04
N VAL A 524 -15.02 -28.35 -1.04
CA VAL A 524 -15.44 -29.68 -1.49
C VAL A 524 -14.33 -30.70 -1.25
N THR A 525 -14.64 -31.68 -0.40
CA THR A 525 -13.80 -32.84 -0.12
C THR A 525 -13.53 -33.66 -1.38
N GLY A 526 -12.26 -33.83 -1.73
CA GLY A 526 -11.80 -34.88 -2.65
C GLY A 526 -11.55 -34.51 -4.11
N ARG A 527 -11.76 -33.26 -4.54
CA ARG A 527 -11.29 -32.78 -5.87
C ARG A 527 -10.65 -31.40 -5.73
N SER A 528 -9.37 -31.28 -6.10
CA SER A 528 -8.69 -29.98 -6.22
C SER A 528 -9.34 -29.16 -7.32
N GLN A 529 -10.23 -28.24 -6.94
CA GLN A 529 -10.67 -27.18 -7.83
C GLN A 529 -9.52 -26.18 -7.95
N VAL A 530 -9.16 -25.81 -9.19
CA VAL A 530 -8.08 -24.86 -9.47
C VAL A 530 -8.46 -23.50 -8.87
N SER A 531 -7.78 -23.12 -7.78
CA SER A 531 -8.05 -21.88 -7.04
C SER A 531 -7.04 -20.81 -7.43
N TYR A 532 -7.54 -19.64 -7.83
CA TYR A 532 -6.68 -18.50 -8.11
C TYR A 532 -6.07 -17.94 -6.81
N PRO A 533 -4.78 -17.55 -6.81
CA PRO A 533 -4.09 -17.03 -5.65
C PRO A 533 -4.59 -15.64 -5.26
N ALA A 534 -4.61 -15.36 -3.96
CA ALA A 534 -4.97 -14.04 -3.43
C ALA A 534 -3.94 -12.98 -3.83
N ASN A 535 -4.41 -11.86 -4.38
CA ASN A 535 -3.61 -10.66 -4.46
C ASN A 535 -3.50 -10.02 -3.07
N THR A 536 -2.28 -9.92 -2.54
CA THR A 536 -2.04 -9.33 -1.21
C THR A 536 -1.74 -7.82 -1.25
N ASN A 537 -1.64 -7.22 -2.44
CA ASN A 537 -1.22 -5.84 -2.65
C ASN A 537 0.18 -5.52 -2.06
N ILE A 538 1.06 -6.53 -2.02
CA ILE A 538 2.51 -6.39 -1.87
C ILE A 538 3.13 -6.57 -3.26
N LEU A 539 3.74 -5.50 -3.78
CA LEU A 539 4.29 -5.44 -5.13
C LEU A 539 5.77 -5.08 -5.12
N TYR A 540 6.51 -5.56 -6.12
CA TYR A 540 7.75 -4.94 -6.59
C TYR A 540 7.45 -4.23 -7.91
N VAL A 541 8.02 -3.05 -8.13
CA VAL A 541 7.95 -2.31 -9.41
C VAL A 541 9.32 -1.86 -9.87
N ASP A 542 9.57 -1.94 -11.18
CA ASP A 542 10.62 -1.16 -11.85
C ASP A 542 10.15 0.29 -12.02
N LEU A 543 10.96 1.25 -11.57
CA LEU A 543 10.58 2.66 -11.49
C LEU A 543 10.50 3.31 -12.87
N GLN A 544 11.35 2.93 -13.82
CA GLN A 544 11.28 3.44 -15.18
C GLN A 544 9.98 2.95 -15.85
N ALA A 545 9.68 1.66 -15.74
CA ALA A 545 8.51 1.04 -16.35
C ALA A 545 7.18 1.62 -15.84
N VAL A 546 7.08 1.95 -14.54
CA VAL A 546 5.88 2.61 -14.00
C VAL A 546 5.84 4.11 -14.29
N GLU A 547 6.97 4.81 -14.39
CA GLU A 547 7.02 6.21 -14.84
C GLU A 547 6.55 6.34 -16.30
N GLU A 548 6.99 5.43 -17.18
CA GLU A 548 6.54 5.35 -18.59
C GLU A 548 5.03 5.10 -18.76
N ILE A 549 4.34 4.63 -17.71
CA ILE A 549 2.87 4.52 -17.67
C ILE A 549 2.25 5.75 -16.99
N GLY A 550 2.78 6.16 -15.84
CA GLY A 550 2.30 7.32 -15.08
C GLY A 550 2.34 8.63 -15.87
N SER A 551 3.32 8.78 -16.77
CA SER A 551 3.46 9.96 -17.63
C SER A 551 2.54 9.97 -18.86
N ARG A 552 1.73 8.92 -19.09
CA ARG A 552 0.86 8.82 -20.27
C ARG A 552 -0.37 9.73 -20.11
N LYS A 553 -0.61 10.58 -21.10
CA LYS A 553 -1.76 11.49 -21.16
C LYS A 553 -3.07 10.80 -21.60
N ASN A 554 -3.34 9.61 -21.06
CA ASN A 554 -4.54 8.81 -21.32
C ASN A 554 -4.88 7.92 -20.12
N ALA A 555 -6.04 7.25 -20.17
CA ALA A 555 -6.57 6.37 -19.12
C ALA A 555 -5.59 5.33 -18.53
N SER A 556 -4.55 4.90 -19.25
CA SER A 556 -3.60 3.89 -18.74
C SER A 556 -2.78 4.33 -17.51
N CYS A 557 -2.62 5.63 -17.27
CA CYS A 557 -2.01 6.14 -16.03
C CYS A 557 -2.92 6.05 -14.80
N LEU A 558 -4.21 5.70 -14.99
CA LEU A 558 -5.22 5.45 -13.96
C LEU A 558 -5.71 3.99 -14.08
N PRO A 559 -4.86 3.00 -13.73
CA PRO A 559 -5.18 1.59 -13.92
C PRO A 559 -6.39 1.11 -13.09
N GLY A 560 -7.12 0.12 -13.62
CA GLY A 560 -8.23 -0.53 -12.92
C GLY A 560 -9.37 0.42 -12.54
N MET A 561 -9.74 1.36 -13.41
CA MET A 561 -10.89 2.25 -13.17
C MET A 561 -12.20 1.47 -13.03
N VAL A 562 -12.86 1.63 -11.88
CA VAL A 562 -14.13 1.00 -11.51
C VAL A 562 -15.04 1.98 -10.78
N LEU A 563 -16.33 1.67 -10.73
CA LEU A 563 -17.36 2.42 -9.99
C LEU A 563 -18.09 1.44 -9.06
N ASN A 564 -17.77 1.44 -7.77
CA ASN A 564 -18.36 0.49 -6.83
C ASN A 564 -19.71 0.96 -6.29
N LEU A 565 -20.78 0.39 -6.82
CA LEU A 565 -22.17 0.67 -6.43
C LEU A 565 -22.74 -0.34 -5.40
N LYS A 566 -21.95 -1.30 -4.90
CA LYS A 566 -22.44 -2.36 -3.98
C LYS A 566 -22.73 -1.83 -2.55
N LYS A 567 -22.45 -0.56 -2.26
CA LYS A 567 -22.67 0.08 -0.95
C LYS A 567 -23.26 1.47 -1.12
N ALA A 568 -24.26 1.81 -0.30
CA ALA A 568 -24.75 3.18 -0.20
C ALA A 568 -23.66 4.10 0.37
N VAL A 569 -23.73 5.38 0.00
CA VAL A 569 -22.83 6.43 0.44
C VAL A 569 -23.53 7.27 1.49
N SER A 570 -23.06 7.15 2.74
CA SER A 570 -23.39 8.07 3.83
C SER A 570 -22.68 9.42 3.66
N TYR A 571 -23.40 10.49 3.95
CA TYR A 571 -22.93 11.89 4.01
C TYR A 571 -23.84 12.69 4.96
N VAL A 572 -23.43 13.90 5.36
CA VAL A 572 -24.25 14.82 6.17
C VAL A 572 -24.78 15.92 5.27
N ASP A 573 -26.06 16.26 5.38
CA ASP A 573 -26.69 17.34 4.60
C ASP A 573 -26.52 18.74 5.23
N HIS A 574 -27.12 19.74 4.59
CA HIS A 574 -27.07 21.14 5.01
C HIS A 574 -27.81 21.43 6.33
N LEU A 575 -28.67 20.51 6.78
CA LEU A 575 -29.42 20.59 8.04
C LEU A 575 -28.72 19.82 9.16
N GLY A 576 -27.64 19.08 8.85
CA GLY A 576 -26.90 18.26 9.81
C GLY A 576 -27.41 16.83 9.94
N PHE A 577 -28.31 16.37 9.07
CA PHE A 577 -28.81 15.00 9.10
C PHE A 577 -27.90 14.02 8.35
N GLU A 578 -27.75 12.81 8.89
CA GLU A 578 -27.09 11.72 8.16
C GLU A 578 -27.99 11.21 7.03
N CYS A 579 -27.59 11.48 5.79
CA CYS A 579 -28.19 10.97 4.58
C CYS A 579 -27.42 9.75 4.05
N SER A 580 -28.12 8.90 3.27
CA SER A 580 -27.53 7.73 2.62
C SER A 580 -28.14 7.56 1.23
N ALA A 581 -27.31 7.60 0.19
CA ALA A 581 -27.75 7.50 -1.20
C ALA A 581 -27.10 6.32 -1.94
N ALA A 582 -27.79 5.75 -2.92
CA ALA A 582 -27.18 4.79 -3.84
C ALA A 582 -26.24 5.54 -4.79
N GLY A 583 -24.95 5.25 -4.73
CA GLY A 583 -23.96 5.98 -5.51
C GLY A 583 -22.55 5.45 -5.32
N GLY A 584 -21.60 6.00 -6.06
CA GLY A 584 -20.19 5.62 -6.03
C GLY A 584 -19.29 6.78 -6.43
N ARG A 585 -17.99 6.56 -6.48
CA ARG A 585 -17.02 7.49 -7.11
C ARG A 585 -16.07 6.68 -7.97
N LEU A 586 -15.42 7.31 -8.95
CA LEU A 586 -14.40 6.60 -9.71
C LEU A 586 -13.27 6.19 -8.76
N GLU A 587 -13.00 4.89 -8.73
CA GLU A 587 -11.87 4.30 -8.02
C GLU A 587 -10.91 3.71 -9.05
N CYS A 588 -9.61 3.87 -8.85
CA CYS A 588 -8.58 3.17 -9.59
C CYS A 588 -7.71 2.34 -8.63
N THR A 589 -7.10 1.26 -9.13
CA THR A 589 -6.39 0.25 -8.31
C THR A 589 -4.93 0.15 -8.71
N MET A 590 -4.04 0.14 -7.72
CA MET A 590 -2.59 0.28 -7.99
C MET A 590 -2.00 -0.93 -8.71
N GLN A 591 -2.48 -2.14 -8.39
CA GLN A 591 -1.95 -3.39 -8.92
C GLN A 591 -2.30 -3.60 -10.40
N ASN A 592 -3.39 -3.00 -10.90
CA ASN A 592 -3.81 -3.09 -12.30
C ASN A 592 -2.90 -2.29 -13.25
N ILE A 593 -1.83 -1.66 -12.75
CA ILE A 593 -0.74 -1.21 -13.62
C ILE A 593 -0.16 -2.38 -14.43
N ALA A 594 -0.26 -3.61 -13.90
CA ALA A 594 -0.01 -4.89 -14.58
C ALA A 594 -0.62 -5.00 -15.98
N ASP A 595 -1.81 -4.45 -16.21
CA ASP A 595 -2.51 -4.55 -17.49
C ASP A 595 -1.76 -3.83 -18.65
N ASN A 596 -0.72 -3.06 -18.33
CA ASN A 596 0.19 -2.42 -19.28
C ASN A 596 1.48 -3.22 -19.56
N PHE A 597 1.77 -4.26 -18.77
CA PHE A 597 2.98 -5.07 -18.86
C PHE A 597 2.65 -6.45 -19.44
N VAL A 598 2.49 -6.50 -20.77
CA VAL A 598 2.22 -7.74 -21.51
C VAL A 598 3.29 -8.01 -22.57
N ASN A 599 3.79 -9.24 -22.59
CA ASN A 599 4.73 -9.72 -23.59
C ASN A 599 3.94 -10.29 -24.79
N LYS A 600 4.36 -9.95 -26.02
CA LYS A 600 3.69 -10.36 -27.27
C LYS A 600 4.46 -11.47 -27.99
N TYR A 601 3.74 -12.47 -28.49
CA TYR A 601 4.27 -13.62 -29.22
C TYR A 601 3.47 -13.87 -30.51
N ASN A 602 4.09 -14.52 -31.48
CA ASN A 602 3.49 -14.87 -32.77
C ASN A 602 2.78 -16.24 -32.79
N TYR A 603 2.73 -16.94 -31.64
CA TYR A 603 2.03 -18.20 -31.44
C TYR A 603 1.35 -18.24 -30.06
N ARG A 604 0.38 -19.13 -29.89
CA ARG A 604 -0.22 -19.44 -28.59
C ARG A 604 0.73 -20.34 -27.79
N CYS A 605 1.16 -19.89 -26.62
CA CYS A 605 2.07 -20.63 -25.73
C CYS A 605 1.31 -21.73 -24.97
N SER A 606 1.89 -22.92 -24.85
CA SER A 606 1.19 -24.10 -24.27
C SER A 606 1.50 -24.41 -22.81
N LYS A 607 2.54 -23.79 -22.20
CA LYS A 607 2.89 -23.73 -20.76
C LYS A 607 4.27 -23.10 -20.53
N GLY A 608 4.53 -22.60 -19.31
CA GLY A 608 5.88 -22.24 -18.83
C GLY A 608 6.41 -20.88 -19.28
N ILE A 609 5.56 -20.04 -19.86
CA ILE A 609 5.91 -18.72 -20.39
C ILE A 609 6.23 -17.71 -19.29
N GLU A 610 5.74 -17.96 -18.07
CA GLU A 610 5.82 -17.09 -16.89
C GLU A 610 7.26 -16.70 -16.51
N SER A 611 8.24 -17.58 -16.80
CA SER A 611 9.66 -17.27 -16.60
C SER A 611 10.19 -16.19 -17.54
N GLU A 612 9.60 -16.05 -18.73
CA GLU A 612 9.97 -15.07 -19.77
C GLU A 612 9.22 -13.72 -19.63
N LEU A 613 8.08 -13.70 -18.92
CA LEU A 613 7.23 -12.50 -18.81
C LEU A 613 7.88 -11.36 -18.00
N ASP A 614 7.53 -10.11 -18.34
CA ASP A 614 7.93 -8.91 -17.61
C ASP A 614 7.32 -8.87 -16.18
N THR A 615 6.18 -9.55 -16.02
CA THR A 615 5.41 -9.68 -14.77
C THR A 615 5.66 -11.05 -14.13
N PHE A 616 5.86 -11.11 -12.81
CA PHE A 616 6.08 -12.37 -12.10
C PHE A 616 5.32 -12.45 -10.77
N ILE A 617 5.27 -13.65 -10.18
CA ILE A 617 4.57 -13.92 -8.91
C ILE A 617 5.41 -14.84 -8.02
N VAL A 618 5.37 -14.60 -6.72
CA VAL A 618 5.94 -15.48 -5.68
C VAL A 618 4.85 -15.89 -4.68
N TYR A 619 4.97 -17.11 -4.17
CA TYR A 619 4.03 -17.71 -3.22
C TYR A 619 4.69 -18.04 -1.89
N ASN A 620 3.96 -17.84 -0.79
CA ASN A 620 4.32 -18.29 0.55
C ASN A 620 3.05 -18.46 1.40
N GLU A 621 3.18 -18.97 2.63
CA GLU A 621 2.10 -19.14 3.60
C GLU A 621 1.35 -17.82 3.84
N ARG A 622 0.02 -17.87 3.84
CA ARG A 622 -0.83 -16.69 4.05
C ARG A 622 -0.46 -15.88 5.29
N LYS A 623 -0.20 -16.52 6.42
CA LYS A 623 0.18 -15.85 7.69
C LYS A 623 1.53 -15.13 7.65
N ARG A 624 2.37 -15.39 6.64
CA ARG A 624 3.64 -14.69 6.39
C ARG A 624 3.50 -13.58 5.36
N VAL A 625 2.62 -13.73 4.37
CA VAL A 625 2.39 -12.72 3.32
C VAL A 625 1.34 -11.68 3.72
N THR A 626 0.20 -12.09 4.26
CA THR A 626 -0.93 -11.20 4.55
C THR A 626 -1.71 -11.55 5.82
N SER A 627 -1.65 -10.63 6.78
CA SER A 627 -2.59 -10.53 7.88
C SER A 627 -2.73 -9.05 8.24
N SER A 628 -3.94 -8.50 8.02
CA SER A 628 -4.16 -7.05 8.01
C SER A 628 -5.11 -6.58 9.10
N ALA A 629 -4.80 -5.49 9.79
CA ALA A 629 -5.74 -4.79 10.66
C ALA A 629 -6.56 -3.77 9.83
N LYS A 630 -7.73 -4.16 9.31
CA LYS A 630 -8.58 -3.32 8.42
C LYS A 630 -10.01 -3.09 8.93
N ARG A 631 -10.51 -3.88 9.88
CA ARG A 631 -11.85 -3.72 10.46
C ARG A 631 -11.90 -4.10 11.94
N LYS A 632 -12.84 -3.52 12.69
CA LYS A 632 -13.19 -3.95 14.05
C LYS A 632 -13.84 -5.33 14.00
N LEU A 633 -13.58 -6.16 15.02
CA LEU A 633 -14.36 -7.37 15.28
C LEU A 633 -15.82 -6.97 15.62
N LYS A 634 -16.80 -7.65 15.02
CA LYS A 634 -18.22 -7.43 15.28
C LYS A 634 -18.71 -8.37 16.38
N SER A 635 -19.69 -7.95 17.16
CA SER A 635 -20.37 -8.79 18.16
C SER A 635 -21.08 -9.99 17.54
N GLU A 636 -21.73 -9.78 16.39
CA GLU A 636 -22.49 -10.80 15.65
C GLU A 636 -21.61 -11.70 14.78
N ASP A 637 -20.55 -11.13 14.20
CA ASP A 637 -19.62 -11.83 13.30
C ASP A 637 -18.29 -12.09 14.00
N ARG A 638 -18.15 -13.31 14.51
CA ARG A 638 -16.94 -13.85 15.16
C ARG A 638 -15.76 -14.06 14.20
N SER A 639 -15.84 -13.67 12.93
CA SER A 639 -14.71 -13.78 12.01
C SER A 639 -13.57 -12.82 12.40
N LEU A 640 -12.45 -13.40 12.83
CA LEU A 640 -11.17 -12.71 13.04
C LEU A 640 -10.53 -12.20 11.72
N HIS A 641 -11.10 -12.49 10.55
CA HIS A 641 -10.47 -12.12 9.29
C HIS A 641 -10.37 -10.60 9.13
N GLN A 642 -9.15 -10.12 8.91
CA GLN A 642 -8.78 -8.71 8.79
C GLN A 642 -9.06 -7.82 10.03
N THR A 643 -9.13 -8.39 11.24
CA THR A 643 -9.23 -7.62 12.50
C THR A 643 -7.87 -7.52 13.20
N PRO A 644 -7.65 -6.51 14.08
CA PRO A 644 -6.46 -6.43 14.92
C PRO A 644 -6.21 -7.70 15.75
N GLU A 645 -7.27 -8.32 16.27
CA GLU A 645 -7.22 -9.57 17.01
C GLU A 645 -6.76 -10.75 16.14
N GLY A 646 -7.25 -10.83 14.89
CA GLY A 646 -6.86 -11.88 13.95
C GLY A 646 -5.42 -11.74 13.46
N SER A 647 -4.95 -10.50 13.26
CA SER A 647 -3.55 -10.26 12.89
C SER A 647 -2.60 -10.52 14.07
N LEU A 648 -3.00 -10.23 15.32
CA LEU A 648 -2.22 -10.63 16.50
C LEU A 648 -2.10 -12.16 16.58
N LEU A 649 -3.20 -12.88 16.37
CA LEU A 649 -3.23 -14.34 16.38
C LEU A 649 -2.26 -14.94 15.34
N ASP A 650 -2.21 -14.37 14.13
CA ASP A 650 -1.24 -14.81 13.11
C ASP A 650 0.21 -14.45 13.47
N ILE A 651 0.48 -13.32 14.14
CA ILE A 651 1.81 -13.00 14.70
C ILE A 651 2.22 -14.03 15.77
N MET A 652 1.31 -14.40 16.69
CA MET A 652 1.61 -15.43 17.71
C MET A 652 1.89 -16.80 17.08
N ARG A 653 1.16 -17.17 16.01
CA ARG A 653 1.45 -18.38 15.22
C ARG A 653 2.84 -18.32 14.56
N ASN A 654 3.22 -17.17 14.00
CA ASN A 654 4.55 -16.99 13.39
C ASN A 654 5.68 -17.03 14.43
N ALA A 655 5.51 -16.37 15.58
CA ALA A 655 6.46 -16.40 16.68
C ALA A 655 6.69 -17.83 17.20
N ARG A 656 5.61 -18.62 17.30
CA ARG A 656 5.69 -20.04 17.65
C ARG A 656 6.45 -20.86 16.61
N ASP A 657 6.07 -20.79 15.34
CA ASP A 657 6.73 -21.53 14.26
C ASP A 657 8.23 -21.23 14.20
N LEU A 658 8.60 -19.96 14.42
CA LEU A 658 9.98 -19.51 14.53
C LEU A 658 10.70 -20.14 15.73
N LEU A 659 10.20 -19.93 16.95
CA LEU A 659 10.91 -20.35 18.18
C LEU A 659 10.88 -21.86 18.41
N SER A 660 9.81 -22.57 18.06
CA SER A 660 9.78 -24.04 18.13
C SER A 660 10.78 -24.69 17.18
N SER A 661 11.14 -24.04 16.06
CA SER A 661 12.24 -24.50 15.20
C SER A 661 13.64 -24.25 15.79
N CYS A 662 13.73 -23.54 16.92
CA CYS A 662 14.97 -23.30 17.69
C CYS A 662 15.12 -24.25 18.90
N SER A 663 14.35 -25.35 18.93
CA SER A 663 14.21 -26.26 20.08
C SER A 663 13.68 -25.59 21.36
N ILE A 664 12.90 -24.52 21.24
CA ILE A 664 12.21 -23.88 22.36
C ILE A 664 10.80 -24.45 22.48
N GLU A 665 10.44 -24.93 23.67
CA GLU A 665 9.06 -25.34 23.95
C GLU A 665 8.15 -24.11 24.05
N VAL A 666 7.15 -24.02 23.18
CA VAL A 666 6.21 -22.88 23.10
C VAL A 666 4.76 -23.41 22.94
N PRO A 667 3.80 -22.93 23.76
CA PRO A 667 2.42 -23.40 23.80
C PRO A 667 1.73 -23.50 22.44
N MET A 668 0.85 -24.48 22.29
CA MET A 668 0.02 -24.63 21.09
C MET A 668 -0.93 -23.43 20.93
N VAL A 669 -0.68 -22.57 19.93
CA VAL A 669 -1.70 -21.62 19.47
C VAL A 669 -2.83 -22.39 18.78
N LYS A 670 -3.98 -22.49 19.44
CA LYS A 670 -5.14 -23.28 19.00
C LYS A 670 -5.91 -22.59 17.86
N ASP A 671 -7.09 -23.14 17.52
CA ASP A 671 -7.95 -22.59 16.47
C ASP A 671 -8.58 -21.24 16.85
N ASN A 672 -9.25 -20.62 15.87
CA ASN A 672 -9.84 -19.29 16.01
C ASN A 672 -10.99 -19.25 17.03
N SER A 673 -11.73 -20.35 17.23
CA SER A 673 -12.83 -20.43 18.19
C SER A 673 -12.32 -20.47 19.61
N GLU A 674 -11.22 -21.19 19.85
CA GLU A 674 -10.54 -21.20 21.15
C GLU A 674 -9.96 -19.82 21.47
N TYR A 675 -9.26 -19.19 20.53
CA TYR A 675 -8.68 -17.85 20.74
C TYR A 675 -9.75 -16.81 21.12
N LEU A 676 -10.94 -16.88 20.54
CA LEU A 676 -12.09 -16.02 20.91
C LEU A 676 -12.66 -16.32 22.31
N ARG A 677 -12.35 -17.49 22.88
CA ARG A 677 -12.83 -17.95 24.19
C ARG A 677 -11.82 -17.68 25.32
N SER A 678 -10.53 -17.88 25.06
CA SER A 678 -9.45 -17.79 26.06
C SER A 678 -8.45 -16.65 25.84
N GLY A 679 -8.49 -15.96 24.70
CA GLY A 679 -7.44 -15.02 24.31
C GLY A 679 -6.16 -15.71 23.79
N PRO A 680 -5.06 -14.95 23.61
CA PRO A 680 -3.77 -15.51 23.23
C PRO A 680 -3.14 -16.33 24.37
N PRO A 681 -2.46 -17.45 24.08
CA PRO A 681 -1.82 -18.29 25.11
C PRO A 681 -0.48 -17.72 25.63
N PHE A 682 0.04 -16.66 25.00
CA PHE A 682 1.25 -15.91 25.36
C PHE A 682 1.29 -14.61 24.55
N LEU A 683 2.18 -13.68 24.88
CA LEU A 683 2.52 -12.55 24.02
C LEU A 683 4.02 -12.56 23.70
N ILE A 684 4.39 -12.68 22.42
CA ILE A 684 5.80 -12.66 21.99
C ILE A 684 6.00 -11.58 20.93
N PHE A 685 6.79 -10.55 21.27
CA PHE A 685 7.12 -9.42 20.40
C PHE A 685 8.64 -9.32 20.23
N LEU A 686 9.08 -9.50 18.99
CA LEU A 686 10.49 -9.53 18.60
C LEU A 686 10.78 -8.31 17.71
N HIS A 687 11.77 -7.49 18.05
CA HIS A 687 12.17 -6.38 17.18
C HIS A 687 12.67 -6.93 15.83
N PRO A 688 12.19 -6.40 14.69
CA PRO A 688 12.64 -6.85 13.36
C PRO A 688 14.17 -6.87 13.14
N ALA A 689 14.93 -6.08 13.90
CA ALA A 689 16.39 -5.98 13.82
C ALA A 689 17.15 -7.17 14.44
N LEU A 690 16.48 -8.04 15.20
CA LEU A 690 17.03 -9.36 15.56
C LEU A 690 17.44 -10.13 14.29
N GLY A 691 16.67 -9.97 13.23
CA GLY A 691 16.97 -10.39 11.86
C GLY A 691 15.68 -10.36 11.04
N PRO A 692 15.59 -9.60 9.93
CA PRO A 692 14.36 -9.57 9.13
C PRO A 692 14.08 -10.91 8.42
N PHE A 693 15.02 -11.87 8.47
CA PHE A 693 14.84 -13.24 8.02
C PHE A 693 14.86 -14.20 9.22
N TRP A 694 13.93 -15.15 9.25
CA TRP A 694 13.79 -16.14 10.33
C TRP A 694 15.07 -16.96 10.55
N ASP A 695 15.80 -17.29 9.49
CA ASP A 695 17.06 -18.04 9.58
C ASP A 695 18.17 -17.28 10.32
N ILE A 696 18.09 -15.94 10.37
CA ILE A 696 18.99 -15.11 11.17
C ILE A 696 18.55 -15.11 12.64
N ILE A 697 17.24 -14.96 12.90
CA ILE A 697 16.73 -14.99 14.28
C ILE A 697 17.01 -16.36 14.92
N ARG A 698 16.81 -17.46 14.18
CA ARG A 698 17.09 -18.84 14.63
C ARG A 698 18.49 -19.07 15.17
N GLN A 699 19.49 -18.31 14.71
CA GLN A 699 20.87 -18.43 15.18
C GLN A 699 21.12 -17.71 16.53
N LYS A 700 20.17 -16.91 17.00
CA LYS A 700 20.21 -16.17 18.28
C LYS A 700 19.41 -16.83 19.40
N PHE A 701 18.63 -17.87 19.08
CA PHE A 701 17.78 -18.60 20.01
C PHE A 701 18.15 -20.10 19.97
N ILE A 702 18.51 -20.66 21.12
CA ILE A 702 18.97 -22.05 21.23
C ILE A 702 18.35 -22.67 22.48
N GLY A 703 17.33 -23.51 22.35
CA GLY A 703 16.79 -24.30 23.47
C GLY A 703 16.06 -23.51 24.57
N GLY A 704 15.43 -24.23 25.50
CA GLY A 704 14.66 -23.68 26.62
C GLY A 704 13.14 -23.74 26.42
N SER A 705 12.40 -22.91 27.14
CA SER A 705 10.92 -22.92 27.13
C SER A 705 10.30 -21.56 27.43
N ILE A 706 9.04 -21.40 27.00
CA ILE A 706 8.18 -20.26 27.33
C ILE A 706 6.82 -20.83 27.77
N SER A 707 6.39 -20.62 29.01
CA SER A 707 5.13 -21.15 29.56
C SER A 707 3.88 -20.50 28.95
N GLU A 708 2.74 -21.18 29.07
CA GLU A 708 1.42 -20.58 28.82
C GLU A 708 1.19 -19.41 29.80
N GLY A 709 0.62 -18.31 29.31
CA GLY A 709 0.49 -17.05 30.05
C GLY A 709 1.75 -16.17 30.06
N SER A 710 2.85 -16.57 29.42
CA SER A 710 4.08 -15.77 29.43
C SER A 710 4.07 -14.60 28.44
N GLU A 711 4.92 -13.61 28.72
CA GLU A 711 5.20 -12.48 27.85
C GLU A 711 6.70 -12.37 27.57
N LEU A 712 7.08 -12.24 26.31
CA LEU A 712 8.44 -11.98 25.86
C LEU A 712 8.48 -10.75 24.95
N GLN A 713 9.19 -9.71 25.38
CA GLN A 713 9.49 -8.53 24.55
C GLN A 713 11.00 -8.37 24.38
N ILE A 714 11.48 -8.41 23.14
CA ILE A 714 12.90 -8.22 22.80
C ILE A 714 13.07 -7.00 21.90
N GLU A 715 13.38 -5.85 22.50
CA GLU A 715 13.66 -4.58 21.82
C GLU A 715 15.18 -4.30 21.78
N VAL A 716 15.93 -5.28 21.26
CA VAL A 716 17.39 -5.24 21.08
C VAL A 716 17.80 -6.09 19.87
N ALA A 717 18.82 -5.70 19.11
CA ALA A 717 19.28 -6.46 17.94
C ALA A 717 20.42 -7.45 18.29
N GLU A 718 21.37 -7.05 19.12
CA GLU A 718 22.47 -7.89 19.60
C GLU A 718 22.00 -8.72 20.82
N PHE A 719 21.41 -9.86 20.53
CA PHE A 719 20.77 -10.74 21.51
C PHE A 719 21.30 -12.17 21.44
N LEU A 720 21.43 -12.84 22.59
CA LEU A 720 21.57 -14.29 22.68
C LEU A 720 20.62 -14.85 23.74
N TRP A 721 19.76 -15.78 23.31
CA TRP A 721 18.98 -16.68 24.16
C TRP A 721 19.57 -18.08 24.06
N LYS A 722 20.02 -18.63 25.18
CA LYS A 722 20.45 -20.03 25.27
C LYS A 722 19.85 -20.70 26.49
N ASP A 723 19.04 -21.73 26.26
CA ASP A 723 18.48 -22.64 27.26
C ASP A 723 17.78 -21.88 28.41
N VAL A 724 17.03 -20.83 28.05
CA VAL A 724 16.29 -19.98 29.00
C VAL A 724 14.89 -20.54 29.20
N GLU A 725 14.44 -20.60 30.45
CA GLU A 725 13.07 -20.95 30.82
C GLU A 725 12.33 -19.68 31.26
N LEU A 726 11.21 -19.36 30.61
CA LEU A 726 10.40 -18.19 30.90
C LEU A 726 9.00 -18.60 31.38
N ASP A 727 8.68 -18.26 32.62
CA ASP A 727 7.38 -18.41 33.25
C ASP A 727 6.95 -17.03 33.79
N GLY A 728 6.08 -16.33 33.06
CA GLY A 728 5.71 -14.93 33.35
C GLY A 728 6.22 -13.93 32.31
N SER A 729 6.52 -12.69 32.72
CA SER A 729 6.93 -11.60 31.83
C SER A 729 8.44 -11.33 31.83
N LEU A 730 9.04 -11.27 30.64
CA LEU A 730 10.39 -10.77 30.36
C LEU A 730 10.33 -9.64 29.33
N ILE A 731 10.85 -8.47 29.69
CA ILE A 731 10.86 -7.27 28.86
C ILE A 731 12.28 -6.73 28.74
N ILE A 732 12.82 -6.67 27.53
CA ILE A 732 14.17 -6.15 27.26
C ILE A 732 14.05 -4.94 26.33
N GLN A 733 14.57 -3.79 26.77
CA GLN A 733 14.49 -2.52 26.06
C GLN A 733 15.89 -1.91 25.92
N ALA A 734 16.26 -1.46 24.72
CA ALA A 734 17.48 -0.71 24.46
C ALA A 734 17.18 0.63 23.79
N ASP A 735 17.82 1.71 24.24
CA ASP A 735 17.71 3.03 23.60
C ASP A 735 18.29 2.99 22.18
N ASN A 736 19.48 2.39 22.05
CA ASN A 736 20.17 2.17 20.79
C ASN A 736 20.02 0.70 20.37
N VAL A 737 19.00 0.37 19.58
CA VAL A 737 18.79 -1.03 19.13
C VAL A 737 19.78 -1.43 18.03
N MET A 738 19.99 -0.56 17.03
CA MET A 738 20.71 -0.86 15.77
C MET A 738 21.99 -0.02 15.58
N GLY A 739 22.36 0.78 16.58
CA GLY A 739 23.40 1.78 16.49
C GLY A 739 23.00 3.07 17.20
N SER A 740 23.83 4.10 17.10
CA SER A 740 23.71 5.35 17.87
C SER A 740 23.20 6.51 17.02
N THR A 741 22.38 7.36 17.62
CA THR A 741 21.88 8.59 17.00
C THR A 741 22.89 9.74 17.08
N LYS A 742 23.08 10.49 16.00
CA LYS A 742 23.95 11.70 15.91
C LYS A 742 23.22 12.80 15.15
N ARG A 743 23.56 14.07 15.39
CA ARG A 743 23.00 15.19 14.60
C ARG A 743 23.67 15.33 13.25
N ASN A 744 22.87 15.54 12.19
CA ASN A 744 23.38 15.90 10.87
C ASN A 744 23.69 17.41 10.77
N GLU A 745 24.13 17.86 9.59
CA GLU A 745 24.43 19.28 9.30
C GLU A 745 23.21 20.21 9.45
N ASN A 746 21.99 19.67 9.29
CA ASN A 746 20.72 20.40 9.49
C ASN A 746 20.28 20.44 10.97
N GLY A 747 20.96 19.71 11.86
CA GLY A 747 20.61 19.56 13.27
C GLY A 747 19.57 18.49 13.59
N GLU A 748 19.05 17.77 12.59
CA GLU A 748 18.13 16.63 12.74
C GLU A 748 18.88 15.43 13.35
N HIS A 749 18.22 14.60 14.15
CA HIS A 749 18.84 13.42 14.72
C HIS A 749 18.78 12.23 13.74
N MET A 750 19.94 11.75 13.31
CA MET A 750 20.10 10.63 12.39
C MET A 750 20.57 9.37 13.12
N LEU A 751 19.91 8.24 12.88
CA LEU A 751 20.36 6.92 13.30
C LEU A 751 21.54 6.49 12.43
N HIS A 752 22.70 6.30 13.05
CA HIS A 752 23.85 5.67 12.40
C HIS A 752 23.92 4.20 12.82
N TYR A 753 23.81 3.30 11.84
CA TYR A 753 23.98 1.87 12.08
C TYR A 753 25.41 1.58 12.50
N GLY A 754 25.57 0.72 13.50
CA GLY A 754 26.87 0.46 14.09
C GLY A 754 26.81 -0.54 15.23
N ALA A 755 27.97 -0.80 15.82
CA ALA A 755 28.08 -1.65 17.01
C ALA A 755 27.76 -0.89 18.31
N ARG A 756 27.65 0.44 18.33
CA ARG A 756 27.25 1.18 19.54
C ARG A 756 25.74 1.03 19.82
N CYS A 757 25.37 -0.05 20.50
CA CYS A 757 23.99 -0.49 20.73
C CYS A 757 23.86 -1.26 22.06
N GLY A 758 22.65 -1.42 22.56
CA GLY A 758 22.39 -2.28 23.71
C GLY A 758 22.61 -3.76 23.37
N ARG A 759 23.09 -4.56 24.33
CA ARG A 759 23.25 -6.01 24.19
C ARG A 759 22.61 -6.76 25.35
N CYS A 760 22.02 -7.91 25.07
CA CYS A 760 21.58 -8.83 26.12
C CYS A 760 21.97 -10.29 25.83
N ARG A 761 22.55 -10.96 26.82
CA ARG A 761 22.98 -12.35 26.77
C ARG A 761 22.39 -13.13 27.94
N LEU A 762 21.55 -14.12 27.65
CA LEU A 762 20.91 -15.01 28.63
C LEU A 762 21.35 -16.45 28.37
N GLN A 763 21.92 -17.12 29.37
CA GLN A 763 22.42 -18.50 29.27
C GLN A 763 22.00 -19.33 30.50
N HIS A 764 21.19 -20.37 30.31
CA HIS A 764 20.62 -21.19 31.40
C HIS A 764 19.96 -20.35 32.50
N VAL A 765 19.16 -19.35 32.08
CA VAL A 765 18.45 -18.44 32.99
C VAL A 765 17.02 -18.94 33.16
N LYS A 766 16.54 -19.01 34.40
CA LYS A 766 15.13 -19.33 34.68
C LYS A 766 14.42 -18.11 35.27
N ILE A 767 13.37 -17.65 34.60
CA ILE A 767 12.55 -16.50 35.01
C ILE A 767 11.21 -17.02 35.48
N MET A 768 10.79 -16.63 36.69
CA MET A 768 9.51 -17.01 37.30
C MET A 768 8.86 -15.78 37.97
N ASN A 769 7.78 -15.25 37.40
CA ASN A 769 7.03 -14.13 37.99
C ASN A 769 5.54 -14.17 37.58
N GLU A 770 4.68 -13.46 38.31
CA GLU A 770 3.23 -13.46 38.06
C GLU A 770 2.80 -12.85 36.71
N GLY A 771 3.70 -12.14 36.02
CA GLY A 771 3.50 -11.71 34.64
C GLY A 771 2.30 -10.79 34.39
N ILE A 772 1.59 -11.05 33.28
CA ILE A 772 0.37 -10.32 32.88
C ILE A 772 -0.81 -10.76 33.75
N ASN A 773 -1.61 -9.80 34.23
CA ASN A 773 -2.90 -10.09 34.85
C ASN A 773 -3.94 -10.46 33.77
N TRP A 774 -3.91 -11.71 33.31
CA TRP A 774 -4.74 -12.22 32.20
C TRP A 774 -6.25 -12.14 32.44
N VAL A 775 -6.70 -12.02 33.70
CA VAL A 775 -8.12 -11.87 34.05
C VAL A 775 -8.57 -10.41 34.11
N SER A 776 -7.67 -9.43 33.94
CA SER A 776 -8.04 -8.01 33.91
C SER A 776 -8.92 -7.69 32.70
N PRO A 777 -10.14 -7.14 32.89
CA PRO A 777 -11.04 -6.80 31.79
C PRO A 777 -10.56 -5.59 30.97
N ASN A 778 -9.52 -4.90 31.44
CA ASN A 778 -8.95 -3.73 30.78
C ASN A 778 -7.93 -4.11 29.68
N ASN A 779 -7.45 -5.36 29.64
CA ASN A 779 -6.42 -5.79 28.70
C ASN A 779 -6.90 -5.72 27.24
N VAL A 780 -6.14 -5.02 26.39
CA VAL A 780 -6.31 -5.00 24.93
C VAL A 780 -5.05 -5.55 24.26
N TYR A 781 -4.95 -6.88 24.22
CA TYR A 781 -3.75 -7.62 23.78
C TYR A 781 -3.16 -7.17 22.44
N TRP A 782 -3.98 -6.80 21.45
CA TRP A 782 -3.49 -6.35 20.14
C TRP A 782 -2.98 -4.91 20.11
N LYS A 783 -3.45 -4.06 21.04
CA LYS A 783 -2.78 -2.77 21.33
C LYS A 783 -1.50 -2.98 22.13
N HIS A 784 -1.40 -4.13 22.81
CA HIS A 784 -0.42 -4.42 23.87
C HIS A 784 -0.57 -3.50 25.10
N ASP A 785 -1.79 -3.01 25.28
CA ASP A 785 -2.24 -2.30 26.48
C ASP A 785 -2.68 -3.37 27.51
N VAL A 786 -1.77 -3.75 28.41
CA VAL A 786 -1.96 -4.89 29.34
C VAL A 786 -1.45 -4.58 30.74
N GLU A 787 -2.21 -5.03 31.73
CA GLU A 787 -1.90 -4.95 33.16
C GLU A 787 -0.92 -6.06 33.55
N ARG A 788 0.08 -5.76 34.39
CA ARG A 788 1.08 -6.73 34.87
C ARG A 788 1.15 -6.70 36.39
N SER A 789 1.18 -7.89 37.00
CA SER A 789 1.41 -8.09 38.43
C SER A 789 2.90 -8.01 38.76
N GLU A 790 3.72 -8.65 37.93
CA GLU A 790 5.18 -8.67 38.06
C GLU A 790 5.84 -8.78 36.68
N SER A 791 7.13 -8.44 36.58
CA SER A 791 7.95 -8.71 35.39
C SER A 791 9.44 -8.73 35.72
N VAL A 792 10.25 -9.36 34.88
CA VAL A 792 11.68 -9.04 34.79
C VAL A 792 11.86 -8.05 33.64
N LYS A 793 12.25 -6.81 33.97
CA LYS A 793 12.53 -5.75 32.99
C LYS A 793 14.03 -5.45 32.94
N ILE A 794 14.61 -5.45 31.74
CA ILE A 794 15.99 -5.08 31.46
C ILE A 794 15.97 -3.83 30.58
N ILE A 795 16.65 -2.76 31.02
CA ILE A 795 16.73 -1.46 30.33
C ILE A 795 18.22 -1.17 30.04
N LEU A 796 18.54 -0.96 28.76
CA LEU A 796 19.89 -0.80 28.26
C LEU A 796 20.08 0.60 27.65
N HIS A 797 20.77 1.47 28.38
CA HIS A 797 21.06 2.82 27.91
C HIS A 797 22.29 2.83 27.00
N GLY A 798 22.22 3.55 25.87
CA GLY A 798 23.37 3.72 24.97
C GLY A 798 24.01 2.39 24.50
N ASN A 799 25.26 2.14 24.88
CA ASN A 799 26.04 0.94 24.58
C ASN A 799 26.07 -0.09 25.73
N ALA A 800 25.04 -0.09 26.59
CA ALA A 800 24.95 -0.96 27.74
C ALA A 800 24.87 -2.46 27.39
N GLU A 801 25.38 -3.30 28.28
CA GLU A 801 25.37 -4.75 28.12
C GLU A 801 24.79 -5.43 29.37
N PHE A 802 23.85 -6.36 29.19
CA PHE A 802 23.35 -7.21 30.27
C PHE A 802 23.68 -8.68 29.99
N GLU A 803 24.24 -9.36 30.98
CA GLU A 803 24.54 -10.78 30.93
C GLU A 803 23.97 -11.48 32.16
N ALA A 804 23.12 -12.49 31.96
CA ALA A 804 22.70 -13.38 33.04
C ALA A 804 23.07 -14.82 32.67
N LYS A 805 23.69 -15.51 33.62
CA LYS A 805 24.17 -16.88 33.42
C LYS A 805 23.94 -17.76 34.64
N ASP A 806 23.43 -18.97 34.38
CA ASP A 806 23.24 -20.05 35.35
C ASP A 806 22.48 -19.58 36.62
N VAL A 807 21.38 -18.82 36.43
CA VAL A 807 20.71 -18.06 37.51
C VAL A 807 19.18 -18.14 37.44
N VAL A 808 18.53 -18.15 38.62
CA VAL A 808 17.07 -18.10 38.75
C VAL A 808 16.59 -16.73 39.23
N LEU A 809 15.80 -16.05 38.42
CA LEU A 809 15.19 -14.75 38.72
C LEU A 809 13.71 -14.97 39.10
N LYS A 810 13.37 -14.73 40.37
CA LYS A 810 12.01 -14.90 40.91
C LYS A 810 11.39 -13.58 41.34
N GLY A 811 10.13 -13.37 40.97
CA GLY A 811 9.37 -12.15 41.29
C GLY A 811 9.68 -10.97 40.37
N ASN A 812 9.21 -9.79 40.74
CA ASN A 812 9.42 -8.56 39.98
C ASN A 812 10.86 -7.99 40.12
N HIS A 813 11.55 -7.76 39.00
CA HIS A 813 12.89 -7.15 38.93
C HIS A 813 12.99 -6.09 37.84
N ILE A 814 13.75 -5.02 38.10
CA ILE A 814 14.13 -4.02 37.09
C ILE A 814 15.65 -3.87 37.11
N PHE A 815 16.30 -4.20 35.99
CA PHE A 815 17.73 -4.05 35.77
C PHE A 815 17.97 -2.89 34.80
N GLU A 816 18.42 -1.76 35.32
CA GLU A 816 18.77 -0.57 34.53
C GLU A 816 20.29 -0.51 34.39
N VAL A 817 20.78 -0.57 33.15
CA VAL A 817 22.22 -0.63 32.83
C VAL A 817 22.62 0.69 32.14
N PRO A 818 23.49 1.52 32.75
CA PRO A 818 23.93 2.80 32.18
C PRO A 818 24.77 2.65 30.90
N ASP A 819 24.83 3.71 30.08
CA ASP A 819 25.70 3.77 28.89
C ASP A 819 27.16 3.45 29.26
N GLY A 820 27.82 2.68 28.41
CA GLY A 820 29.20 2.25 28.60
C GLY A 820 29.43 1.28 29.77
N HIS A 821 28.39 0.62 30.31
CA HIS A 821 28.53 -0.37 31.39
C HIS A 821 28.01 -1.75 31.00
N ARG A 822 28.61 -2.79 31.60
CA ARG A 822 28.17 -4.18 31.52
C ARG A 822 27.71 -4.66 32.89
N MET A 823 26.43 -5.03 33.00
CA MET A 823 25.86 -5.69 34.16
C MET A 823 25.92 -7.22 33.98
N ARG A 824 26.46 -7.93 34.98
CA ARG A 824 26.56 -9.39 35.00
C ARG A 824 25.84 -9.93 36.23
N ILE A 825 24.90 -10.85 36.00
CA ILE A 825 24.07 -11.53 37.01
C ILE A 825 24.48 -13.00 37.07
N ILE A 826 24.87 -13.46 38.26
CA ILE A 826 25.29 -14.84 38.51
C ILE A 826 24.64 -15.33 39.81
N GLN A 827 24.22 -16.59 39.86
CA GLN A 827 23.67 -17.20 41.07
C GLN A 827 24.66 -17.15 42.24
N ASP A 828 24.17 -16.77 43.42
CA ASP A 828 24.90 -16.84 44.69
C ASP A 828 24.08 -17.60 45.75
N LYS A 829 24.73 -17.97 46.86
CA LYS A 829 24.11 -18.65 48.01
C LYS A 829 22.94 -17.89 48.62
N ALA A 830 22.91 -16.55 48.51
CA ALA A 830 21.83 -15.72 49.04
C ALA A 830 20.73 -15.37 48.00
N GLY A 831 20.89 -15.79 46.74
CA GLY A 831 20.06 -15.36 45.61
C GLY A 831 20.91 -15.20 44.35
N PHE A 832 21.19 -13.96 43.95
CA PHE A 832 22.13 -13.66 42.87
C PHE A 832 22.99 -12.45 43.20
N ASP A 833 24.21 -12.44 42.65
CA ASP A 833 25.14 -11.32 42.73
C ASP A 833 25.01 -10.45 41.47
N ILE A 834 25.16 -9.13 41.63
CA ILE A 834 25.09 -8.13 40.55
C ILE A 834 26.45 -7.44 40.45
N LYS A 835 27.13 -7.62 39.31
CA LYS A 835 28.39 -6.91 39.02
C LYS A 835 28.16 -5.92 37.90
N LEU A 836 28.39 -4.64 38.17
CA LEU A 836 28.34 -3.57 37.18
C LEU A 836 29.77 -3.11 36.90
N ASP A 837 30.32 -3.52 35.76
CA ASP A 837 31.66 -3.16 35.31
C ASP A 837 31.57 -2.07 34.22
N PRO A 838 32.42 -1.04 34.21
CA PRO A 838 32.55 -0.17 33.04
C PRO A 838 33.14 -0.95 31.86
N ILE A 839 32.63 -0.70 30.66
CA ILE A 839 33.22 -1.19 29.41
C ILE A 839 34.51 -0.41 29.16
N SER A 840 35.57 -1.10 28.73
CA SER A 840 36.86 -0.45 28.47
C SER A 840 36.76 0.58 27.33
N VAL A 841 37.64 1.58 27.36
CA VAL A 841 37.61 2.68 26.37
C VAL A 841 37.85 2.13 24.95
N GLU A 842 38.68 1.10 24.84
CA GLU A 842 39.01 0.40 23.60
C GLU A 842 37.82 -0.37 23.01
N MET A 843 36.86 -0.78 23.84
CA MET A 843 35.65 -1.52 23.45
C MET A 843 34.40 -0.62 23.35
N MET A 844 34.51 0.67 23.63
CA MET A 844 33.35 1.57 23.76
C MET A 844 32.52 1.72 22.47
N ASP A 845 33.13 1.53 21.30
CA ASP A 845 32.44 1.55 20.00
C ASP A 845 31.96 0.15 19.53
N SER A 846 32.53 -0.93 20.07
CA SER A 846 32.30 -2.33 19.63
C SER A 846 31.47 -3.17 20.59
N GLY A 847 31.41 -2.78 21.87
CA GLY A 847 31.04 -3.65 22.99
C GLY A 847 32.09 -4.71 23.31
N THR A 848 31.83 -5.52 24.33
CA THR A 848 32.64 -6.68 24.73
C THR A 848 32.35 -7.93 23.90
N TRP A 849 31.22 -7.95 23.18
CA TRP A 849 30.93 -8.95 22.16
C TRP A 849 29.98 -8.42 21.07
N TYR A 850 29.91 -9.08 19.92
CA TYR A 850 28.90 -8.80 18.89
C TYR A 850 28.71 -9.99 17.93
N TRP A 851 27.57 -10.02 17.24
CA TRP A 851 27.37 -10.93 16.11
C TRP A 851 28.05 -10.41 14.84
N LYS A 852 29.00 -11.17 14.31
CA LYS A 852 29.56 -10.99 12.96
C LYS A 852 28.72 -11.76 11.94
N TYR A 853 28.26 -11.05 10.92
CA TYR A 853 27.42 -11.60 9.85
C TYR A 853 28.32 -11.93 8.66
N THR A 854 28.12 -13.10 8.06
CA THR A 854 28.86 -13.56 6.87
C THR A 854 27.92 -14.32 5.94
N VAL A 855 27.99 -14.07 4.63
CA VAL A 855 27.25 -14.88 3.66
C VAL A 855 28.00 -16.20 3.44
N ASP A 856 27.28 -17.31 3.61
CA ASP A 856 27.76 -18.69 3.41
C ASP A 856 26.83 -19.37 2.40
N GLY A 857 27.30 -19.46 1.14
CA GLY A 857 26.45 -19.84 0.00
C GLY A 857 25.28 -18.88 -0.18
N VAL A 858 24.06 -19.37 0.08
CA VAL A 858 22.80 -18.61 -0.04
C VAL A 858 22.21 -18.16 1.30
N HIS A 859 22.91 -18.42 2.42
CA HIS A 859 22.43 -18.11 3.77
C HIS A 859 23.32 -17.09 4.48
N VAL A 860 22.75 -16.38 5.46
CA VAL A 860 23.50 -15.48 6.35
C VAL A 860 23.85 -16.26 7.62
N LYS A 861 25.15 -16.47 7.84
CA LYS A 861 25.69 -17.13 9.03
C LYS A 861 26.15 -16.11 10.05
N LEU A 862 25.78 -16.32 11.31
CA LEU A 862 26.23 -15.54 12.46
C LEU A 862 27.38 -16.25 13.16
N ASN A 863 28.42 -15.50 13.51
CA ASN A 863 29.48 -15.95 14.39
C ASN A 863 29.64 -14.93 15.52
N MET A 864 29.57 -15.36 16.78
CA MET A 864 29.81 -14.48 17.91
C MET A 864 31.30 -14.15 18.00
N VAL A 865 31.62 -12.87 18.17
CA VAL A 865 32.97 -12.38 18.45
C VAL A 865 32.95 -11.82 19.86
N GLU A 866 33.82 -12.33 20.74
CA GLU A 866 34.12 -11.76 22.06
C GLU A 866 35.47 -11.03 21.97
N LEU A 867 35.63 -9.92 22.70
CA LEU A 867 36.78 -9.00 22.64
C LEU A 867 37.51 -8.85 23.98
#